data_AF-A0A9D4TQ69-F1
#
_entry.id   AF-A0A9D4TQ69-F1
#
_cell.length_a   1.000
_cell.length_b   1.000
_cell.length_c   1.000
_cell.angle_alpha   90.00
_cell.angle_beta   90.00
_cell.angle_gamma   90.00
#
_symmetry.space_group_name_H-M   'P 1'
#
loop_
_entity.id
_entity.type
_entity.pdbx_description
1 polymer ?
#
loop_
_entity_poly.entity_id
_entity_poly.type
_entity_poly.pdbx_seq_one_letter_code
_entity_poly.pdbx_strand_id
1 'polypeptide(L)'
;MRDPLALSADKLRVQVRLKRMTAAVKPRLNHLNCVQAIVACSVCLLAASALPVVAYVYVLRFSTTALGPFAWTHWAIVGATCLLGIAAHSLNRRVLLALHVAMCCMLGAALGGFDTAFWYQLTTRCLTYQAVFKGCQQCPCANTNTCTAANLANDVLCQSCTAYPTEVCEPALQTAQNYVIAFTGLAAVLFLAVPAIYSLLVLCRMEASTAVAAARRQMVSFAVDQQATMVESNEKPNVTPAMLSAWVSFLFSTHDPDCVAIGERCRTVLSGRGFELDVKNGPAAKKSGKIKRQATGRPGSRKNVVASSSSSAGVAPEPEELSAAEAGRPRSSAAMTAQSKEKSVSYTVANNFLWALSRLVRLIDGSAKAHPGWDPYLKGHWAPVDTEVHAQDLEVIEGELPLGLRGAFVRTGPNPRLEPAGGYHLFDGDGMCHAVRIDGGKAAYCNHWVRTARLAQEQKAGWPLATKIGDYKGLASLMHMFMTRLAVALGVLTKKDGLGTANTALAFHAGRLLSLHEGDLPYALRIACNGVVETVARRTYGGKIDHPFTAHPKIDPKTGEMFYFGYSVDRKPHCWFGRLDAEGEVAADFPVPLPAPIMMHDMALTQKHVILLDTPLEFDPKVMVKEGKMPFVYKNRPARIGVLPRYAKSGDEVRWFTSERWMCFHTAAAWEEGSKIRLYLCTMRDFSLDAFTATEDAEPYMSEVILDLEDGSCSFRRLPGATPGDFPVIPAHLVGQPVRYSYAATMEANTTGVPHFIGITKYDLQAGGGNAVAGAILHGGARVGGEAYFVRKPDATAEDDGWLITLVTDQDSLQSECVVFDAASMSSTPVARVRMPQRVPSGFHCTFVTAEQLAAQIA
;
A
#
# COMPACT_ATOMS: atom_id res chain seq x y z
N MET A 1 10.11 7.75 -50.69
CA MET A 1 11.35 8.20 -50.02
C MET A 1 11.32 9.70 -49.82
N ARG A 2 11.76 10.23 -48.66
CA ARG A 2 12.10 11.64 -48.41
C ARG A 2 13.29 11.67 -47.44
N ASP A 3 14.14 12.69 -47.55
CA ASP A 3 15.48 12.73 -46.96
C ASP A 3 15.47 12.86 -45.41
N PRO A 4 16.17 11.98 -44.66
CA PRO A 4 16.34 12.11 -43.21
C PRO A 4 16.97 13.41 -42.71
N LEU A 5 17.81 14.08 -43.51
CA LEU A 5 18.57 15.27 -43.08
C LEU A 5 17.65 16.44 -42.71
N ALA A 6 16.53 16.62 -43.43
CA ALA A 6 15.57 17.70 -43.20
C ALA A 6 14.96 17.67 -41.77
N LEU A 7 14.71 16.47 -41.24
CA LEU A 7 14.11 16.25 -39.91
C LEU A 7 15.03 16.68 -38.74
N SER A 8 16.33 16.88 -38.98
CA SER A 8 17.26 17.37 -37.95
C SER A 8 17.15 18.90 -37.74
N ALA A 9 17.01 19.66 -38.83
CA ALA A 9 17.01 21.11 -38.80
C ALA A 9 15.79 21.68 -38.06
N ASP A 10 14.60 21.11 -38.28
CA ASP A 10 13.39 21.56 -37.61
C ASP A 10 13.33 21.16 -36.13
N LYS A 11 13.89 20.01 -35.74
CA LYS A 11 14.11 19.68 -34.31
C LYS A 11 15.00 20.71 -33.62
N LEU A 12 16.05 21.19 -34.29
CA LEU A 12 16.93 22.23 -33.76
C LEU A 12 16.20 23.59 -33.63
N ARG A 13 15.42 23.98 -34.65
CA ARG A 13 14.57 25.19 -34.62
C ARG A 13 13.54 25.16 -33.49
N VAL A 14 12.88 24.01 -33.28
CA VAL A 14 11.92 23.81 -32.18
C VAL A 14 12.60 23.97 -30.82
N GLN A 15 13.79 23.39 -30.60
CA GLN A 15 14.53 23.58 -29.33
C GLN A 15 14.94 25.04 -29.07
N VAL A 16 15.35 25.78 -30.11
CA VAL A 16 15.67 27.21 -29.97
C VAL A 16 14.42 28.04 -29.64
N ARG A 17 13.27 27.72 -30.25
CA ARG A 17 11.98 28.38 -29.97
C ARG A 17 11.52 28.10 -28.52
N LEU A 18 11.63 26.85 -28.06
CA LEU A 18 11.38 26.45 -26.66
C LEU A 18 12.29 27.18 -25.66
N LYS A 19 13.61 27.25 -25.92
CA LYS A 19 14.54 28.01 -25.06
C LYS A 19 14.14 29.48 -24.92
N ARG A 20 13.78 30.14 -26.03
CA ARG A 20 13.28 31.53 -26.01
C ARG A 20 11.97 31.67 -25.22
N MET A 21 11.03 30.73 -25.32
CA MET A 21 9.82 30.72 -24.50
C MET A 21 10.13 30.56 -23.00
N THR A 22 10.99 29.62 -22.60
CA THR A 22 11.37 29.47 -21.18
C THR A 22 12.06 30.70 -20.59
N ALA A 23 12.81 31.45 -21.41
CA ALA A 23 13.42 32.72 -20.97
C ALA A 23 12.36 33.81 -20.69
N ALA A 24 11.30 33.89 -21.51
CA ALA A 24 10.20 34.85 -21.31
C ALA A 24 9.23 34.48 -20.17
N VAL A 25 9.12 33.19 -19.85
CA VAL A 25 8.24 32.68 -18.77
C VAL A 25 8.85 32.86 -17.37
N LYS A 26 10.18 32.76 -17.23
CA LYS A 26 10.87 32.79 -15.93
C LYS A 26 10.63 34.07 -15.10
N PRO A 27 10.62 35.29 -15.66
CA PRO A 27 10.28 36.50 -14.90
C PRO A 27 8.83 36.51 -14.38
N ARG A 28 7.89 35.97 -15.18
CA ARG A 28 6.46 35.94 -14.82
C ARG A 28 6.20 35.01 -13.63
N LEU A 29 6.89 33.87 -13.52
CA LEU A 29 6.78 33.01 -12.32
C LEU A 29 7.30 33.70 -11.06
N ASN A 30 8.45 34.38 -11.13
CA ASN A 30 8.97 35.11 -9.96
C ASN A 30 7.97 36.18 -9.48
N HIS A 31 7.34 36.90 -10.42
CA HIS A 31 6.33 37.89 -10.10
C HIS A 31 5.05 37.27 -9.49
N LEU A 32 4.64 36.09 -9.96
CA LEU A 32 3.48 35.37 -9.43
C LEU A 32 3.73 34.84 -8.01
N ASN A 33 4.90 34.23 -7.77
CA ASN A 33 5.32 33.77 -6.44
C ASN A 33 5.38 34.93 -5.44
N CYS A 34 5.87 36.10 -5.87
CA CYS A 34 5.97 37.30 -5.03
C CYS A 34 4.57 37.83 -4.67
N VAL A 35 3.64 37.92 -5.63
CA VAL A 35 2.24 38.31 -5.37
C VAL A 35 1.55 37.34 -4.42
N GLN A 36 1.75 36.02 -4.60
CA GLN A 36 1.21 35.00 -3.69
C GLN A 36 1.78 35.14 -2.27
N ALA A 37 3.09 35.39 -2.13
CA ALA A 37 3.73 35.62 -0.83
C ALA A 37 3.23 36.90 -0.15
N ILE A 38 3.02 37.99 -0.91
CA ILE A 38 2.45 39.24 -0.41
C ILE A 38 1.02 39.01 0.10
N VAL A 39 0.16 38.34 -0.68
CA VAL A 39 -1.22 38.03 -0.26
C VAL A 39 -1.22 37.17 1.01
N ALA A 40 -0.39 36.12 1.08
CA ALA A 40 -0.29 35.28 2.27
C ALA A 40 0.18 36.08 3.51
N CYS A 41 1.25 36.87 3.39
CA CYS A 41 1.77 37.66 4.51
C CYS A 41 0.78 38.76 4.97
N SER A 42 0.08 39.42 4.04
CA SER A 42 -0.95 40.41 4.37
C SER A 42 -2.16 39.80 5.06
N VAL A 43 -2.59 38.59 4.66
CA VAL A 43 -3.65 37.84 5.37
C VAL A 43 -3.20 37.47 6.79
N CYS A 44 -1.94 37.10 6.99
CA CYS A 44 -1.41 36.84 8.33
C CYS A 44 -1.40 38.10 9.20
N LEU A 45 -1.00 39.25 8.65
CA LEU A 45 -1.00 40.54 9.35
C LEU A 45 -2.43 40.96 9.75
N LEU A 46 -3.42 40.75 8.87
CA LEU A 46 -4.84 41.02 9.14
C LEU A 46 -5.43 40.07 10.18
N ALA A 47 -5.13 38.76 10.11
CA ALA A 47 -5.62 37.78 11.08
C ALA A 47 -5.03 38.03 12.48
N ALA A 48 -3.73 38.31 12.56
CA ALA A 48 -3.03 38.58 13.81
C ALA A 48 -3.41 39.93 14.45
N SER A 49 -3.94 40.89 13.69
CA SER A 49 -4.44 42.16 14.23
C SER A 49 -5.91 42.11 14.67
N ALA A 50 -6.74 41.29 14.01
CA ALA A 50 -8.17 41.21 14.30
C ALA A 50 -8.49 40.68 15.72
N LEU A 51 -7.94 39.52 16.09
CA LEU A 51 -8.32 38.85 17.35
C LEU A 51 -7.85 39.61 18.61
N PRO A 52 -6.61 40.14 18.67
CA PRO A 52 -6.20 40.98 19.79
C PRO A 52 -7.04 42.24 19.90
N VAL A 53 -7.36 42.95 18.81
CA VAL A 53 -8.20 44.17 18.88
C VAL A 53 -9.56 43.88 19.51
N VAL A 54 -10.24 42.79 19.14
CA VAL A 54 -11.54 42.41 19.73
C VAL A 54 -11.42 42.15 21.23
N ALA A 55 -10.42 41.38 21.68
CA ALA A 55 -10.20 41.11 23.10
C ALA A 55 -9.79 42.37 23.89
N TYR A 56 -8.91 43.19 23.32
CA TYR A 56 -8.37 44.41 23.92
C TYR A 56 -9.46 45.48 24.11
N VAL A 57 -10.37 45.62 23.13
CA VAL A 57 -11.56 46.49 23.22
C VAL A 57 -12.55 45.99 24.29
N TYR A 58 -12.71 44.69 24.47
CA TYR A 58 -13.59 44.14 25.51
C TYR A 58 -13.01 44.35 26.92
N VAL A 59 -11.70 44.12 27.11
CA VAL A 59 -11.03 44.22 28.42
C VAL A 59 -10.81 45.68 28.86
N LEU A 60 -10.44 46.58 27.96
CA LEU A 60 -10.27 48.01 28.27
C LEU A 60 -11.58 48.71 28.66
N ARG A 61 -12.74 48.13 28.32
CA ARG A 61 -14.04 48.72 28.67
C ARG A 61 -14.43 48.51 30.14
N PHE A 62 -13.70 47.64 30.85
CA PHE A 62 -14.04 47.19 32.21
C PHE A 62 -12.86 47.15 33.20
N SER A 63 -11.67 47.62 32.84
CA SER A 63 -10.57 47.81 33.81
C SER A 63 -9.79 49.09 33.50
N THR A 64 -9.36 49.81 34.54
CA THR A 64 -8.62 51.08 34.41
C THR A 64 -7.12 50.90 34.17
N THR A 65 -6.63 49.67 34.09
CA THR A 65 -5.23 49.34 33.83
C THR A 65 -4.85 49.49 32.35
N ALA A 66 -3.98 50.46 32.05
CA ALA A 66 -3.36 50.57 30.74
C ALA A 66 -2.54 49.31 30.40
N LEU A 67 -2.88 48.64 29.30
CA LEU A 67 -2.16 47.47 28.82
C LEU A 67 -0.72 47.85 28.41
N GLY A 68 0.25 47.16 29.03
CA GLY A 68 1.67 47.49 28.97
C GLY A 68 2.39 47.09 27.66
N PRO A 69 3.73 47.21 27.64
CA PRO A 69 4.53 47.18 26.40
C PRO A 69 4.43 45.88 25.58
N PHE A 70 4.05 44.74 26.20
CA PHE A 70 3.97 43.43 25.54
C PHE A 70 3.09 43.40 24.28
N ALA A 71 1.97 44.15 24.26
CA ALA A 71 1.12 44.23 23.07
C ALA A 71 1.89 44.84 21.88
N TRP A 72 2.55 45.98 22.10
CA TRP A 72 3.39 46.63 21.08
C TRP A 72 4.55 45.73 20.62
N THR A 73 5.17 44.98 21.55
CA THR A 73 6.21 43.99 21.22
C THR A 73 5.67 42.88 20.31
N HIS A 74 4.49 42.33 20.60
CA HIS A 74 3.87 41.31 19.74
C HIS A 74 3.64 41.81 18.31
N TRP A 75 2.98 42.97 18.16
CA TRP A 75 2.64 43.53 16.85
C TRP A 75 3.90 43.89 16.04
N ALA A 76 4.95 44.40 16.69
CA ALA A 76 6.24 44.66 16.05
C ALA A 76 6.90 43.39 15.52
N ILE A 77 6.88 42.29 16.29
CA ILE A 77 7.53 41.03 15.86
C ILE A 77 6.73 40.33 14.75
N VAL A 78 5.39 40.34 14.80
CA VAL A 78 4.56 39.82 13.70
C VAL A 78 4.81 40.61 12.41
N GLY A 79 4.78 41.95 12.48
CA GLY A 79 5.09 42.83 11.35
C GLY A 79 6.49 42.57 10.76
N ALA A 80 7.51 42.48 11.60
CA ALA A 80 8.88 42.15 11.19
C ALA A 80 8.97 40.76 10.51
N THR A 81 8.23 39.78 11.00
CA THR A 81 8.22 38.41 10.46
C THR A 81 7.52 38.34 9.09
N CYS A 82 6.43 39.10 8.90
CA CYS A 82 5.78 39.26 7.60
C CYS A 82 6.71 39.96 6.58
N LEU A 83 7.39 41.03 6.99
CA LEU A 83 8.37 41.73 6.15
C LEU A 83 9.56 40.82 5.78
N LEU A 84 10.05 40.01 6.72
CA LEU A 84 11.09 39.01 6.44
C LEU A 84 10.63 37.95 5.44
N GLY A 85 9.36 37.51 5.51
CA GLY A 85 8.77 36.59 4.53
C GLY A 85 8.73 37.19 3.13
N ILE A 86 8.21 38.41 2.99
CA ILE A 86 8.17 39.15 1.71
C ILE A 86 9.59 39.35 1.16
N ALA A 87 10.56 39.70 2.01
CA ALA A 87 11.97 39.82 1.63
C ALA A 87 12.59 38.48 1.20
N ALA A 88 12.29 37.37 1.90
CA ALA A 88 12.81 36.05 1.57
C ALA A 88 12.34 35.55 0.20
N HIS A 89 11.04 35.73 -0.11
CA HIS A 89 10.43 35.34 -1.39
C HIS A 89 10.86 36.25 -2.54
N SER A 90 10.90 37.57 -2.34
CA SER A 90 11.32 38.54 -3.38
C SER A 90 12.81 38.46 -3.71
N LEU A 91 13.69 38.25 -2.72
CA LEU A 91 15.14 38.09 -2.91
C LEU A 91 15.54 36.65 -3.25
N ASN A 92 14.61 35.68 -3.15
CA ASN A 92 14.83 34.26 -3.43
C ASN A 92 16.02 33.65 -2.66
N ARG A 93 16.18 34.02 -1.38
CA ARG A 93 17.32 33.63 -0.53
C ARG A 93 16.93 32.53 0.46
N ARG A 94 17.48 31.33 0.27
CA ARG A 94 17.24 30.15 1.14
C ARG A 94 17.42 30.43 2.62
N VAL A 95 18.47 31.16 3.00
CA VAL A 95 18.76 31.49 4.40
C VAL A 95 17.66 32.37 5.00
N LEU A 96 17.18 33.39 4.28
CA LEU A 96 16.06 34.23 4.75
C LEU A 96 14.75 33.42 4.82
N LEU A 97 14.54 32.50 3.88
CA LEU A 97 13.36 31.63 3.84
C LEU A 97 13.34 30.63 5.02
N ALA A 98 14.50 30.03 5.34
CA ALA A 98 14.67 29.17 6.50
C ALA A 98 14.54 29.94 7.83
N LEU A 99 15.09 31.16 7.92
CA LEU A 99 14.92 32.04 9.08
C LEU A 99 13.45 32.45 9.27
N HIS A 100 12.73 32.78 8.19
CA HIS A 100 11.30 33.07 8.24
C HIS A 100 10.49 31.86 8.75
N VAL A 101 10.74 30.66 8.22
CA VAL A 101 10.12 29.41 8.72
C VAL A 101 10.42 29.21 10.20
N ALA A 102 11.68 29.34 10.63
CA ALA A 102 12.07 29.19 12.04
C ALA A 102 11.38 30.23 12.94
N MET A 103 11.31 31.50 12.53
CA MET A 103 10.63 32.56 13.28
C MET A 103 9.13 32.32 13.39
N CYS A 104 8.44 31.90 12.32
CA CYS A 104 7.03 31.54 12.37
C CYS A 104 6.76 30.37 13.34
N CYS A 105 7.61 29.34 13.33
CA CYS A 105 7.50 28.21 14.29
C CYS A 105 7.77 28.64 15.74
N MET A 106 8.81 29.45 15.99
CA MET A 106 9.10 29.96 17.33
C MET A 106 7.99 30.88 17.85
N LEU A 107 7.38 31.70 16.99
CA LEU A 107 6.24 32.54 17.34
C LEU A 107 5.00 31.71 17.66
N GLY A 108 4.71 30.65 16.89
CA GLY A 108 3.60 29.74 17.19
C GLY A 108 3.75 29.08 18.57
N ALA A 109 4.96 28.62 18.89
CA ALA A 109 5.26 28.05 20.20
C ALA A 109 5.17 29.08 21.34
N ALA A 110 5.72 30.29 21.14
CA ALA A 110 5.69 31.36 22.15
C ALA A 110 4.26 31.88 22.42
N LEU A 111 3.43 32.00 21.37
CA LEU A 111 2.03 32.43 21.51
C LEU A 111 1.16 31.35 22.15
N GLY A 112 1.30 30.09 21.74
CA GLY A 112 0.63 28.97 22.43
C GLY A 112 0.99 28.90 23.92
N GLY A 113 2.25 29.18 24.27
CA GLY A 113 2.69 29.28 25.67
C GLY A 113 2.10 30.48 26.41
N PHE A 114 2.13 31.68 25.80
CA PHE A 114 1.61 32.91 26.39
C PHE A 114 0.09 32.84 26.62
N ASP A 115 -0.68 32.44 25.61
CA ASP A 115 -2.13 32.30 25.69
C ASP A 115 -2.50 31.27 26.76
N THR A 116 -1.84 30.10 26.77
CA THR A 116 -2.09 29.07 27.79
C THR A 116 -1.80 29.59 29.20
N ALA A 117 -0.71 30.32 29.41
CA ALA A 117 -0.38 30.91 30.71
C ALA A 117 -1.37 32.01 31.14
N PHE A 118 -1.81 32.85 30.21
CA PHE A 118 -2.80 33.90 30.46
C PHE A 118 -4.18 33.30 30.81
N TRP A 119 -4.66 32.34 30.02
CA TRP A 119 -5.90 31.60 30.31
C TRP A 119 -5.81 30.80 31.61
N TYR A 120 -4.66 30.22 31.94
CA TYR A 120 -4.45 29.55 33.22
C TYR A 120 -4.54 30.53 34.40
N GLN A 121 -3.92 31.72 34.32
CA GLN A 121 -4.07 32.74 35.36
C GLN A 121 -5.50 33.25 35.49
N LEU A 122 -6.20 33.50 34.37
CA LEU A 122 -7.59 33.96 34.37
C LEU A 122 -8.53 32.90 34.99
N THR A 123 -8.35 31.63 34.62
CA THR A 123 -9.10 30.49 35.18
C THR A 123 -8.82 30.32 36.67
N THR A 124 -7.54 30.43 37.08
CA THR A 124 -7.15 30.38 38.50
C THR A 124 -7.79 31.51 39.29
N ARG A 125 -7.85 32.74 38.75
CA ARG A 125 -8.55 33.88 39.37
C ARG A 125 -10.04 33.61 39.56
N CYS A 126 -10.76 33.14 38.53
CA CYS A 126 -12.19 32.83 38.68
C CYS A 126 -12.45 31.71 39.69
N LEU A 127 -11.67 30.62 39.68
CA LEU A 127 -11.81 29.54 40.64
C LEU A 127 -11.48 29.97 42.08
N THR A 128 -10.55 30.91 42.26
CA THR A 128 -10.19 31.43 43.60
C THR A 128 -11.28 32.37 44.17
N TYR A 129 -11.99 33.11 43.32
CA TYR A 129 -13.00 34.08 43.76
C TYR A 129 -14.41 33.50 44.00
N GLN A 130 -14.75 32.33 43.44
CA GLN A 130 -16.05 31.69 43.69
C GLN A 130 -16.26 31.19 45.15
N ALA A 131 -15.26 31.26 46.02
CA ALA A 131 -15.26 30.61 47.33
C ALA A 131 -15.42 31.55 48.55
N VAL A 132 -15.49 32.88 48.40
CA VAL A 132 -15.26 33.81 49.54
C VAL A 132 -16.30 34.93 49.70
N PHE A 133 -17.51 34.58 50.13
CA PHE A 133 -18.40 35.48 50.89
C PHE A 133 -18.33 35.15 52.39
N LYS A 134 -17.29 35.65 53.06
CA LYS A 134 -16.97 35.27 54.45
C LYS A 134 -17.87 36.01 55.46
N GLY A 135 -18.96 35.37 55.86
CA GLY A 135 -19.93 35.92 56.84
C GLY A 135 -21.38 36.00 56.37
N CYS A 136 -21.69 35.51 55.15
CA CYS A 136 -22.98 35.74 54.48
C CYS A 136 -23.99 34.59 54.52
N GLN A 137 -23.74 33.49 55.24
CA GLN A 137 -24.59 32.28 55.20
C GLN A 137 -26.06 32.51 55.62
N GLN A 138 -26.35 33.63 56.30
CA GLN A 138 -27.71 34.01 56.73
C GLN A 138 -28.39 35.07 55.84
N CYS A 139 -27.68 35.69 54.88
CA CYS A 139 -28.29 36.59 53.88
C CYS A 139 -29.02 35.72 52.83
N PRO A 140 -30.37 35.81 52.69
CA PRO A 140 -31.11 34.99 51.72
C PRO A 140 -30.59 35.21 50.30
N CYS A 141 -30.30 36.48 50.02
CA CYS A 141 -29.58 37.03 48.87
C CYS A 141 -28.26 36.34 48.50
N ALA A 142 -27.48 35.83 49.46
CA ALA A 142 -26.21 35.15 49.18
C ALA A 142 -26.46 33.68 48.83
N ASN A 143 -27.42 33.06 49.52
CA ASN A 143 -27.87 31.70 49.21
C ASN A 143 -28.55 31.61 47.83
N THR A 144 -29.13 32.71 47.32
CA THR A 144 -29.64 32.83 45.93
C THR A 144 -28.68 33.50 44.95
N ASN A 145 -27.50 33.95 45.41
CA ASN A 145 -26.48 34.64 44.62
C ASN A 145 -26.96 35.94 43.91
N THR A 146 -27.85 36.70 44.56
CA THR A 146 -28.52 37.92 44.07
C THR A 146 -28.25 39.17 44.93
N CYS A 147 -27.13 39.21 45.65
CA CYS A 147 -26.73 40.39 46.44
C CYS A 147 -26.48 41.62 45.54
N THR A 148 -27.19 42.73 45.82
CA THR A 148 -26.87 44.05 45.25
C THR A 148 -26.19 44.92 46.32
N ALA A 149 -25.47 45.96 45.90
CA ALA A 149 -24.92 46.95 46.84
C ALA A 149 -26.01 47.63 47.70
N ALA A 150 -27.22 47.81 47.16
CA ALA A 150 -28.35 48.36 47.91
C ALA A 150 -28.87 47.38 48.98
N ASN A 151 -28.93 46.09 48.68
CA ASN A 151 -29.36 45.07 49.65
C ASN A 151 -28.33 44.94 50.78
N LEU A 152 -27.03 44.87 50.42
CA LEU A 152 -25.91 44.80 51.36
C LEU A 152 -25.84 46.00 52.32
N ALA A 153 -26.20 47.20 51.86
CA ALA A 153 -26.15 48.41 52.66
C ALA A 153 -27.37 48.62 53.58
N ASN A 154 -28.53 48.00 53.29
CA ASN A 154 -29.79 48.32 53.96
C ASN A 154 -30.47 47.15 54.69
N ASP A 155 -30.15 45.89 54.36
CA ASP A 155 -30.70 44.72 55.06
C ASP A 155 -29.83 44.36 56.28
N VAL A 156 -30.44 44.29 57.47
CA VAL A 156 -29.79 43.92 58.73
C VAL A 156 -29.18 42.52 58.67
N LEU A 157 -29.80 41.58 57.94
CA LEU A 157 -29.27 40.22 57.73
C LEU A 157 -28.03 40.19 56.80
N CYS A 158 -27.68 41.32 56.20
CA CYS A 158 -26.55 41.48 55.28
C CYS A 158 -25.39 42.30 55.87
N GLN A 159 -25.53 42.89 57.06
CA GLN A 159 -24.52 43.81 57.61
C GLN A 159 -23.15 43.16 57.90
N SER A 160 -23.09 41.82 57.99
CA SER A 160 -21.85 41.05 58.09
C SER A 160 -21.15 40.78 56.74
N CYS A 161 -21.74 41.18 55.60
CA CYS A 161 -21.24 40.87 54.26
C CYS A 161 -20.34 41.98 53.68
N THR A 162 -19.02 41.78 53.74
CA THR A 162 -18.07 42.55 52.94
C THR A 162 -18.00 42.04 51.50
N ALA A 163 -18.75 42.68 50.60
CA ALA A 163 -18.55 42.51 49.16
C ALA A 163 -17.33 43.31 48.69
N TYR A 164 -16.43 42.66 47.95
CA TYR A 164 -15.35 43.35 47.23
C TYR A 164 -15.84 43.83 45.84
N PRO A 165 -15.26 44.92 45.28
CA PRO A 165 -15.66 45.42 43.97
C PRO A 165 -15.56 44.36 42.86
N THR A 166 -16.59 44.28 42.02
CA THR A 166 -16.78 43.22 41.04
C THR A 166 -16.04 43.51 39.72
N GLU A 167 -14.94 42.78 39.45
CA GLU A 167 -14.38 42.65 38.10
C GLU A 167 -14.34 41.18 37.63
N VAL A 168 -15.42 40.79 36.95
CA VAL A 168 -15.53 39.78 35.87
C VAL A 168 -15.22 38.30 36.17
N CYS A 169 -16.30 37.51 36.34
CA CYS A 169 -16.41 36.11 35.86
C CYS A 169 -17.85 35.84 35.38
N GLU A 170 -18.26 36.36 34.22
CA GLU A 170 -19.59 36.07 33.64
C GLU A 170 -19.67 34.68 32.97
N PRO A 171 -20.87 34.08 32.83
CA PRO A 171 -21.09 32.88 32.01
C PRO A 171 -20.67 33.05 30.54
N ALA A 172 -20.70 34.28 30.02
CA ALA A 172 -20.16 34.62 28.71
C ALA A 172 -18.64 34.36 28.63
N LEU A 173 -17.89 34.58 29.71
CA LEU A 173 -16.45 34.32 29.80
C LEU A 173 -16.15 32.81 29.78
N GLN A 174 -16.97 32.01 30.47
CA GLN A 174 -16.84 30.55 30.48
C GLN A 174 -17.29 29.90 29.15
N THR A 175 -18.26 30.51 28.47
CA THR A 175 -18.59 30.18 27.08
C THR A 175 -17.42 30.54 26.14
N ALA A 176 -16.82 31.71 26.33
CA ALA A 176 -15.66 32.16 25.57
C ALA A 176 -14.42 31.28 25.79
N GLN A 177 -14.17 30.72 26.99
CA GLN A 177 -13.06 29.78 27.22
C GLN A 177 -13.06 28.62 26.21
N ASN A 178 -14.22 27.98 26.00
CA ASN A 178 -14.35 26.83 25.11
C ASN A 178 -14.13 27.20 23.63
N TYR A 179 -14.69 28.31 23.17
CA TYR A 179 -14.56 28.74 21.77
C TYR A 179 -13.23 29.43 21.47
N VAL A 180 -12.71 30.25 22.38
CA VAL A 180 -11.48 31.04 22.12
C VAL A 180 -10.24 30.15 22.15
N ILE A 181 -10.13 29.15 23.04
CA ILE A 181 -8.99 28.21 23.01
C ILE A 181 -9.00 27.38 21.71
N ALA A 182 -10.17 26.92 21.26
CA ALA A 182 -10.32 26.25 19.98
C ALA A 182 -9.97 27.19 18.80
N PHE A 183 -10.37 28.46 18.87
CA PHE A 183 -10.15 29.45 17.82
C PHE A 183 -8.70 29.95 17.76
N THR A 184 -8.02 30.19 18.88
CA THR A 184 -6.59 30.56 18.90
C THR A 184 -5.71 29.39 18.46
N GLY A 185 -6.03 28.16 18.88
CA GLY A 185 -5.36 26.96 18.38
C GLY A 185 -5.53 26.79 16.87
N LEU A 186 -6.76 26.92 16.36
CA LEU A 186 -7.05 26.86 14.92
C LEU A 186 -6.39 28.01 14.14
N ALA A 187 -6.39 29.24 14.69
CA ALA A 187 -5.76 30.40 14.07
C ALA A 187 -4.22 30.29 14.04
N ALA A 188 -3.58 29.80 15.12
CA ALA A 188 -2.15 29.56 15.13
C ALA A 188 -1.75 28.51 14.08
N VAL A 189 -2.53 27.43 13.94
CA VAL A 189 -2.33 26.44 12.87
C VAL A 189 -2.53 27.05 11.48
N LEU A 190 -3.66 27.73 11.23
CA LEU A 190 -3.98 28.25 9.89
C LEU A 190 -3.06 29.41 9.45
N PHE A 191 -2.68 30.32 10.35
CA PHE A 191 -1.97 31.55 10.00
C PHE A 191 -0.46 31.52 10.27
N LEU A 192 0.08 30.54 11.01
CA LEU A 192 1.53 30.35 11.16
C LEU A 192 2.04 29.08 10.46
N ALA A 193 1.28 27.97 10.49
CA ALA A 193 1.72 26.76 9.80
C ALA A 193 1.59 26.86 8.27
N VAL A 194 0.52 27.46 7.72
CA VAL A 194 0.37 27.54 6.25
C VAL A 194 1.47 28.38 5.56
N PRO A 195 1.87 29.57 6.04
CA PRO A 195 3.01 30.30 5.47
C PRO A 195 4.35 29.57 5.65
N ALA A 196 4.54 28.89 6.78
CA ALA A 196 5.73 28.07 7.04
C ALA A 196 5.81 26.86 6.10
N ILE A 197 4.69 26.14 5.89
CA ILE A 197 4.57 25.01 4.97
C ILE A 197 4.79 25.46 3.52
N TYR A 198 4.18 26.58 3.09
CA TYR A 198 4.42 27.13 1.76
C TYR A 198 5.89 27.50 1.55
N SER A 199 6.51 28.17 2.54
CA SER A 199 7.92 28.55 2.51
C SER A 199 8.86 27.33 2.53
N LEU A 200 8.51 26.28 3.27
CA LEU A 200 9.21 24.98 3.28
C LEU A 200 9.09 24.26 1.92
N LEU A 201 7.91 24.24 1.31
CA LEU A 201 7.70 23.66 -0.02
C LEU A 201 8.50 24.40 -1.11
N VAL A 202 8.62 25.73 -1.01
CA VAL A 202 9.51 26.52 -1.87
C VAL A 202 10.98 26.16 -1.61
N LEU A 203 11.41 26.08 -0.33
CA LEU A 203 12.77 25.71 0.05
C LEU A 203 13.17 24.33 -0.48
N CYS A 204 12.34 23.30 -0.27
CA CYS A 204 12.60 21.94 -0.76
C CYS A 204 12.65 21.88 -2.30
N ARG A 205 11.80 22.64 -3.01
CA ARG A 205 11.87 22.76 -4.48
C ARG A 205 13.19 23.41 -4.93
N MET A 206 13.67 24.43 -4.22
CA MET A 206 14.99 25.01 -4.48
C MET A 206 16.10 23.99 -4.24
N GLU A 207 16.08 23.26 -3.13
CA GLU A 207 17.11 22.28 -2.78
C GLU A 207 17.19 21.13 -3.79
N ALA A 208 16.04 20.55 -4.16
CA ALA A 208 15.97 19.53 -5.21
C ALA A 208 16.58 20.01 -6.54
N SER A 209 16.36 21.27 -6.93
CA SER A 209 16.98 21.83 -8.14
C SER A 209 18.51 21.90 -8.08
N THR A 210 19.08 22.15 -6.89
CA THR A 210 20.54 22.11 -6.67
C THR A 210 21.10 20.70 -6.58
N ALA A 211 20.38 19.74 -5.98
CA ALA A 211 20.80 18.35 -5.92
C ALA A 211 20.91 17.73 -7.33
N VAL A 212 19.90 17.96 -8.18
CA VAL A 212 19.91 17.55 -9.60
C VAL A 212 21.04 18.25 -10.38
N ALA A 213 21.36 19.51 -10.07
CA ALA A 213 22.49 20.21 -10.68
C ALA A 213 23.85 19.67 -10.22
N ALA A 214 23.99 19.27 -8.95
CA ALA A 214 25.22 18.70 -8.39
C ALA A 214 25.49 17.29 -8.95
N ALA A 215 24.48 16.42 -8.96
CA ALA A 215 24.59 15.08 -9.55
C ALA A 215 24.99 15.12 -11.03
N ARG A 216 24.49 16.10 -11.79
CA ARG A 216 24.92 16.33 -13.19
C ARG A 216 26.37 16.79 -13.30
N ARG A 217 26.90 17.59 -12.37
CA ARG A 217 28.34 17.94 -12.35
C ARG A 217 29.21 16.72 -12.07
N GLN A 218 28.89 15.96 -11.04
CA GLN A 218 29.63 14.73 -10.69
C GLN A 218 29.61 13.70 -11.83
N MET A 219 28.46 13.49 -12.48
CA MET A 219 28.35 12.54 -13.59
C MET A 219 29.20 12.94 -14.81
N VAL A 220 29.24 14.23 -15.18
CA VAL A 220 30.08 14.70 -16.29
C VAL A 220 31.56 14.70 -15.89
N SER A 221 31.87 15.05 -14.64
CA SER A 221 33.23 14.99 -14.09
C SER A 221 33.81 13.57 -14.16
N PHE A 222 33.08 12.57 -13.63
CA PHE A 222 33.46 11.16 -13.69
C PHE A 222 33.62 10.65 -15.13
N ALA A 223 32.69 10.99 -16.03
CA ALA A 223 32.76 10.58 -17.43
C ALA A 223 33.99 11.15 -18.14
N VAL A 224 34.35 12.41 -17.89
CA VAL A 224 35.56 13.06 -18.44
C VAL A 224 36.83 12.44 -17.86
N ASP A 225 36.86 12.12 -16.57
CA ASP A 225 38.02 11.52 -15.90
C ASP A 225 38.30 10.09 -16.36
N GLN A 226 37.26 9.29 -16.57
CA GLN A 226 37.37 7.94 -17.16
C GLN A 226 37.96 7.99 -18.57
N GLN A 227 37.52 8.94 -19.40
CA GLN A 227 38.03 9.09 -20.77
C GLN A 227 39.46 9.64 -20.81
N ALA A 228 39.86 10.51 -19.87
CA ALA A 228 41.26 10.90 -19.70
C ALA A 228 42.13 9.68 -19.35
N THR A 229 41.66 8.83 -18.43
CA THR A 229 42.38 7.63 -17.98
C THR A 229 42.56 6.60 -19.11
N MET A 230 41.59 6.42 -20.00
CA MET A 230 41.73 5.58 -21.21
C MET A 230 42.79 6.12 -22.19
N VAL A 231 42.87 7.44 -22.36
CA VAL A 231 43.88 8.05 -23.25
C VAL A 231 45.28 8.00 -22.62
N GLU A 232 45.37 8.04 -21.29
CA GLU A 232 46.59 7.78 -20.53
C GLU A 232 47.04 6.30 -20.66
N SER A 233 46.11 5.32 -20.66
CA SER A 233 46.41 3.90 -20.93
C SER A 233 46.70 3.57 -22.40
N ASN A 234 46.79 4.59 -23.27
CA ASN A 234 47.07 4.47 -24.71
C ASN A 234 45.92 3.84 -25.54
N GLU A 235 44.71 3.80 -24.97
CA GLU A 235 43.47 3.37 -25.63
C GLU A 235 42.79 4.56 -26.36
N LYS A 236 41.86 4.26 -27.28
CA LYS A 236 41.02 5.30 -27.90
C LYS A 236 39.84 5.63 -26.98
N PRO A 237 39.47 6.91 -26.81
CA PRO A 237 38.29 7.28 -26.04
C PRO A 237 37.02 6.81 -26.76
N ASN A 238 36.04 6.34 -25.99
CA ASN A 238 34.78 5.76 -26.46
C ASN A 238 33.73 6.81 -26.89
N VAL A 239 34.10 8.09 -26.93
CA VAL A 239 33.22 9.23 -27.21
C VAL A 239 33.86 10.21 -28.20
N THR A 240 33.01 10.89 -28.98
CA THR A 240 33.50 11.77 -30.06
C THR A 240 34.20 13.04 -29.52
N PRO A 241 35.15 13.64 -30.26
CA PRO A 241 35.80 14.89 -29.86
C PRO A 241 34.82 16.04 -29.57
N ALA A 242 33.69 16.11 -30.30
CA ALA A 242 32.65 17.10 -30.05
C ALA A 242 31.93 16.88 -28.71
N MET A 243 31.71 15.62 -28.31
CA MET A 243 31.14 15.28 -26.98
C MET A 243 32.13 15.58 -25.87
N LEU A 244 33.41 15.21 -26.04
CA LEU A 244 34.48 15.53 -25.10
C LEU A 244 34.62 17.05 -24.90
N SER A 245 34.65 17.82 -25.99
CA SER A 245 34.70 19.28 -25.90
C SER A 245 33.46 19.85 -25.18
N ALA A 246 32.26 19.35 -25.48
CA ALA A 246 31.04 19.81 -24.81
C ALA A 246 31.05 19.50 -23.30
N TRP A 247 31.60 18.36 -22.89
CA TRP A 247 31.73 17.98 -21.48
C TRP A 247 32.82 18.77 -20.75
N VAL A 248 34.01 18.93 -21.34
CA VAL A 248 35.09 19.75 -20.79
C VAL A 248 34.68 21.24 -20.72
N SER A 249 33.99 21.76 -21.74
CA SER A 249 33.39 23.11 -21.72
C SER A 249 32.33 23.24 -20.62
N PHE A 250 31.52 22.21 -20.39
CA PHE A 250 30.55 22.21 -19.29
C PHE A 250 31.27 22.27 -17.93
N LEU A 251 32.31 21.45 -17.72
CA LEU A 251 33.10 21.48 -16.49
C LEU A 251 33.73 22.86 -16.23
N PHE A 252 34.35 23.48 -17.23
CA PHE A 252 34.88 24.85 -17.08
C PHE A 252 33.79 25.90 -16.80
N SER A 253 32.56 25.70 -17.29
CA SER A 253 31.42 26.57 -17.00
C SER A 253 30.84 26.42 -15.58
N THR A 254 31.29 25.43 -14.79
CA THR A 254 30.82 25.24 -13.40
C THR A 254 31.48 26.18 -12.39
N HIS A 255 32.69 26.66 -12.68
CA HIS A 255 33.59 27.35 -11.73
C HIS A 255 33.92 26.55 -10.44
N ASP A 256 33.68 25.23 -10.45
CA ASP A 256 33.99 24.31 -9.36
C ASP A 256 35.45 23.82 -9.49
N PRO A 257 36.32 23.97 -8.47
CA PRO A 257 37.77 23.75 -8.64
C PRO A 257 38.15 22.34 -9.11
N ASP A 258 37.49 21.31 -8.59
CA ASP A 258 37.80 19.91 -8.91
C ASP A 258 37.28 19.56 -10.32
N CYS A 259 36.08 20.05 -10.67
CA CYS A 259 35.55 19.95 -12.03
C CYS A 259 36.47 20.64 -13.05
N VAL A 260 36.99 21.83 -12.72
CA VAL A 260 37.95 22.57 -13.56
C VAL A 260 39.27 21.82 -13.68
N ALA A 261 39.82 21.27 -12.59
CA ALA A 261 41.06 20.50 -12.62
C ALA A 261 40.95 19.23 -13.50
N ILE A 262 39.83 18.51 -13.40
CA ILE A 262 39.54 17.34 -14.26
C ILE A 262 39.38 17.76 -15.74
N GLY A 263 38.73 18.89 -16.00
CA GLY A 263 38.66 19.50 -17.33
C GLY A 263 40.04 19.87 -17.90
N GLU A 264 40.93 20.45 -17.08
CA GLU A 264 42.30 20.79 -17.50
C GLU A 264 43.17 19.54 -17.72
N ARG A 265 43.10 18.51 -16.86
CA ARG A 265 43.76 17.22 -17.07
C ARG A 265 43.31 16.60 -18.40
N CYS A 266 42.01 16.43 -18.60
CA CYS A 266 41.48 15.79 -19.80
C CYS A 266 41.87 16.55 -21.08
N ARG A 267 41.77 17.89 -21.08
CA ARG A 267 42.25 18.74 -22.18
C ARG A 267 43.74 18.49 -22.47
N THR A 268 44.59 18.56 -21.45
CA THR A 268 46.05 18.35 -21.61
C THR A 268 46.38 16.97 -22.18
N VAL A 269 45.76 15.92 -21.64
CA VAL A 269 45.94 14.52 -22.06
C VAL A 269 45.53 14.31 -23.52
N LEU A 270 44.37 14.82 -23.93
CA LEU A 270 43.86 14.70 -25.30
C LEU A 270 44.68 15.54 -26.30
N SER A 271 45.02 16.78 -25.96
CA SER A 271 45.88 17.63 -26.80
C SER A 271 47.26 17.02 -27.00
N GLY A 272 47.86 16.42 -25.96
CA GLY A 272 49.14 15.71 -26.05
C GLY A 272 49.13 14.46 -26.93
N ARG A 273 47.96 14.01 -27.38
CA ARG A 273 47.78 12.87 -28.31
C ARG A 273 47.14 13.27 -29.65
N GLY A 274 47.08 14.56 -29.98
CA GLY A 274 46.58 15.06 -31.26
C GLY A 274 45.05 15.20 -31.35
N PHE A 275 44.32 15.07 -30.24
CA PHE A 275 42.88 15.37 -30.20
C PHE A 275 42.67 16.84 -29.83
N GLU A 276 42.58 17.70 -30.85
CA GLU A 276 42.15 19.09 -30.64
C GLU A 276 40.67 19.14 -30.23
N LEU A 277 40.40 19.79 -29.09
CA LEU A 277 39.05 20.07 -28.61
C LEU A 277 38.79 21.57 -28.75
N ASP A 278 37.77 21.96 -29.53
CA ASP A 278 37.26 23.36 -29.58
C ASP A 278 36.54 23.71 -28.27
N VAL A 279 37.32 23.88 -27.20
CA VAL A 279 36.83 24.24 -25.87
C VAL A 279 36.86 25.75 -25.70
N LYS A 280 35.69 26.33 -25.47
CA LYS A 280 35.57 27.77 -25.22
C LYS A 280 36.02 28.08 -23.80
N ASN A 281 37.32 28.37 -23.66
CA ASN A 281 37.95 28.72 -22.40
C ASN A 281 37.16 29.82 -21.67
N GLY A 282 36.85 29.59 -20.39
CA GLY A 282 36.59 30.68 -19.45
C GLY A 282 37.84 31.55 -19.29
N PRO A 283 37.72 32.80 -18.81
CA PRO A 283 38.83 33.74 -18.74
C PRO A 283 39.96 33.22 -17.84
N ALA A 284 41.17 33.13 -18.41
CA ALA A 284 42.34 32.63 -17.71
C ALA A 284 42.71 33.50 -16.50
N ALA A 285 43.08 32.85 -15.39
CA ALA A 285 43.57 33.55 -14.19
C ALA A 285 44.86 34.32 -14.50
N LYS A 286 44.87 35.63 -14.22
CA LYS A 286 46.08 36.46 -14.36
C LYS A 286 47.11 36.05 -13.31
N LYS A 287 48.36 35.86 -13.75
CA LYS A 287 49.51 35.53 -12.89
C LYS A 287 49.80 36.67 -11.91
N SER A 288 49.84 36.37 -10.61
CA SER A 288 50.66 37.06 -9.61
C SER A 288 51.43 36.00 -8.82
N GLY A 289 52.72 35.85 -9.09
CA GLY A 289 53.54 34.79 -8.48
C GLY A 289 54.57 35.32 -7.50
N LYS A 290 55.03 34.44 -6.59
CA LYS A 290 56.44 34.38 -6.14
C LYS A 290 56.76 33.15 -5.27
N ILE A 291 57.88 32.51 -5.61
CA ILE A 291 58.90 31.97 -4.67
C ILE A 291 58.65 30.63 -3.92
N LYS A 292 59.34 29.60 -4.45
CA LYS A 292 60.24 28.61 -3.78
C LYS A 292 59.74 27.55 -2.76
N ARG A 293 60.08 26.30 -3.15
CA ARG A 293 60.89 25.27 -2.43
C ARG A 293 60.24 24.21 -1.51
N GLN A 294 60.37 22.97 -2.00
CA GLN A 294 61.02 21.79 -1.40
C GLN A 294 60.37 20.97 -0.26
N ALA A 295 60.33 19.65 -0.56
CA ALA A 295 60.87 18.52 0.21
C ALA A 295 59.96 17.65 1.11
N THR A 296 59.95 16.34 0.76
CA THR A 296 60.03 15.14 1.63
C THR A 296 58.92 14.83 2.65
N GLY A 297 58.65 13.53 2.90
CA GLY A 297 58.06 13.11 4.19
C GLY A 297 57.03 11.97 4.22
N ARG A 298 57.40 10.75 3.83
CA ARG A 298 56.81 9.47 4.30
C ARG A 298 58.00 8.53 4.62
N PRO A 299 57.87 7.38 5.34
CA PRO A 299 56.68 6.74 5.93
C PRO A 299 56.89 6.19 7.37
N GLY A 300 55.92 5.41 7.90
CA GLY A 300 56.12 4.41 8.98
C GLY A 300 55.13 4.47 10.17
N SER A 301 54.88 3.41 10.94
CA SER A 301 55.13 1.97 10.69
C SER A 301 54.40 1.00 11.67
N ARG A 302 53.82 -0.09 11.14
CA ARG A 302 53.91 -1.52 11.59
C ARG A 302 53.64 -2.00 13.05
N LYS A 303 52.90 -3.14 13.12
CA LYS A 303 53.05 -4.32 14.03
C LYS A 303 52.60 -4.18 15.53
N ASN A 304 52.24 -5.24 16.30
CA ASN A 304 51.82 -6.65 16.04
C ASN A 304 51.16 -7.32 17.29
N VAL A 305 50.31 -8.35 17.07
CA VAL A 305 50.24 -9.76 17.66
C VAL A 305 50.62 -10.00 19.15
N VAL A 306 49.91 -10.78 19.99
CA VAL A 306 49.87 -12.28 20.23
C VAL A 306 48.62 -12.58 21.14
N ALA A 307 47.70 -13.54 20.89
CA ALA A 307 47.62 -15.00 21.28
C ALA A 307 47.78 -15.32 22.80
N SER A 308 47.30 -16.41 23.43
CA SER A 308 46.48 -17.63 23.14
C SER A 308 45.89 -18.19 24.48
N SER A 309 45.35 -19.41 24.70
CA SER A 309 45.18 -20.69 23.95
C SER A 309 43.85 -21.45 24.28
N SER A 310 43.82 -22.71 24.75
CA SER A 310 42.72 -23.68 24.43
C SER A 310 42.59 -24.96 25.31
N SER A 311 41.59 -25.82 24.97
CA SER A 311 41.48 -27.32 25.15
C SER A 311 41.14 -27.91 26.55
N SER A 312 40.50 -29.09 26.75
CA SER A 312 39.72 -30.04 25.87
C SER A 312 39.12 -31.25 26.65
N ALA A 313 37.97 -31.81 26.20
CA ALA A 313 37.44 -33.20 26.38
C ALA A 313 37.19 -33.78 27.82
N GLY A 314 36.30 -34.77 28.08
CA GLY A 314 35.35 -35.54 27.24
C GLY A 314 34.58 -36.62 28.07
N VAL A 315 34.04 -37.68 27.41
CA VAL A 315 33.33 -38.88 27.97
C VAL A 315 31.78 -38.76 28.16
N ALA A 316 31.06 -39.88 27.96
CA ALA A 316 29.61 -40.07 28.15
C ALA A 316 29.25 -41.54 28.47
N PRO A 317 28.07 -41.81 29.07
CA PRO A 317 27.30 -43.03 28.77
C PRO A 317 25.77 -42.82 28.62
N GLU A 318 25.06 -43.84 28.15
CA GLU A 318 23.58 -44.00 28.06
C GLU A 318 23.02 -44.81 29.26
N PRO A 319 21.73 -45.21 29.30
CA PRO A 319 20.46 -44.48 29.07
C PRO A 319 19.51 -44.57 30.30
N GLU A 320 18.36 -43.88 30.30
CA GLU A 320 17.30 -44.12 31.30
C GLU A 320 15.88 -43.80 30.78
N GLU A 321 14.85 -44.41 31.39
CA GLU A 321 13.46 -44.44 30.90
C GLU A 321 12.52 -43.38 31.51
N LEU A 322 11.39 -43.19 30.83
CA LEU A 322 10.07 -42.73 31.32
C LEU A 322 9.92 -42.34 32.80
N SER A 323 9.50 -41.09 33.03
CA SER A 323 8.55 -40.79 34.11
C SER A 323 7.44 -39.84 33.61
N ALA A 324 6.21 -40.07 34.05
CA ALA A 324 5.03 -39.38 33.56
C ALA A 324 4.25 -38.69 34.69
N ALA A 325 4.63 -37.44 34.98
CA ALA A 325 3.86 -36.46 35.77
C ALA A 325 4.29 -35.05 35.34
N GLU A 326 3.44 -34.02 35.28
CA GLU A 326 2.04 -33.92 35.70
C GLU A 326 1.11 -33.49 34.55
N ALA A 327 -0.13 -33.98 34.55
CA ALA A 327 -1.14 -33.63 33.54
C ALA A 327 -1.75 -32.23 33.78
N GLY A 328 -1.07 -31.18 33.30
CA GLY A 328 -1.61 -29.82 33.25
C GLY A 328 -2.89 -29.75 32.40
N ARG A 329 -4.06 -29.76 33.05
CA ARG A 329 -5.38 -29.78 32.40
C ARG A 329 -5.53 -28.70 31.32
N PRO A 330 -6.16 -28.99 30.17
CA PRO A 330 -6.43 -27.98 29.16
C PRO A 330 -7.34 -26.89 29.74
N ARG A 331 -6.96 -25.61 29.56
CA ARG A 331 -7.88 -24.50 29.83
C ARG A 331 -8.96 -24.51 28.76
N SER A 332 -10.16 -24.91 29.17
CA SER A 332 -11.37 -24.98 28.35
C SER A 332 -11.68 -23.66 27.64
N SER A 333 -12.25 -23.77 26.46
CA SER A 333 -12.81 -22.66 25.67
C SER A 333 -13.85 -21.85 26.47
N ALA A 334 -13.43 -20.69 26.98
CA ALA A 334 -14.32 -19.69 27.57
C ALA A 334 -13.74 -18.28 27.41
N ALA A 335 -14.59 -17.33 27.03
CA ALA A 335 -14.37 -15.88 27.14
C ALA A 335 -13.07 -15.31 26.52
N MET A 336 -12.98 -15.33 25.18
CA MET A 336 -12.41 -14.18 24.45
C MET A 336 -13.44 -13.06 24.26
N THR A 337 -14.22 -12.77 25.31
CA THR A 337 -14.83 -11.45 25.47
C THR A 337 -13.71 -10.42 25.48
N ALA A 338 -13.80 -9.39 24.64
CA ALA A 338 -12.75 -8.39 24.54
C ALA A 338 -12.58 -7.64 25.87
N GLN A 339 -11.56 -8.03 26.66
CA GLN A 339 -11.03 -7.15 27.70
C GLN A 339 -10.49 -5.90 27.03
N SER A 340 -11.28 -4.83 27.06
CA SER A 340 -10.89 -3.50 26.64
C SER A 340 -9.82 -2.97 27.62
N LYS A 341 -8.57 -3.39 27.44
CA LYS A 341 -7.42 -2.67 27.98
C LYS A 341 -7.58 -1.22 27.54
N GLU A 342 -7.74 -0.33 28.51
CA GLU A 342 -8.01 1.08 28.24
C GLU A 342 -6.96 1.63 27.27
N LYS A 343 -7.43 2.36 26.26
CA LYS A 343 -6.54 3.03 25.31
C LYS A 343 -5.74 4.06 26.12
N SER A 344 -4.42 3.87 26.24
CA SER A 344 -3.57 4.84 26.93
C SER A 344 -3.79 6.23 26.35
N VAL A 345 -3.68 7.28 27.18
CA VAL A 345 -3.87 8.67 26.73
C VAL A 345 -2.97 8.96 25.52
N SER A 346 -1.74 8.43 25.51
CA SER A 346 -0.81 8.49 24.37
C SER A 346 -1.35 7.83 23.09
N TYR A 347 -1.90 6.61 23.16
CA TYR A 347 -2.51 5.93 22.01
C TYR A 347 -3.73 6.70 21.51
N THR A 348 -4.58 7.19 22.41
CA THR A 348 -5.80 7.94 22.06
C THR A 348 -5.47 9.26 21.37
N VAL A 349 -4.51 10.03 21.89
CA VAL A 349 -4.03 11.27 21.25
C VAL A 349 -3.39 10.98 19.89
N ALA A 350 -2.51 9.97 19.79
CA ALA A 350 -1.88 9.59 18.53
C ALA A 350 -2.88 9.12 17.47
N ASN A 351 -3.85 8.28 17.84
CA ASN A 351 -4.91 7.81 16.96
C ASN A 351 -5.79 8.96 16.45
N ASN A 352 -6.21 9.86 17.35
CA ASN A 352 -7.07 10.99 16.99
C ASN A 352 -6.33 12.00 16.09
N PHE A 353 -5.02 12.21 16.34
CA PHE A 353 -4.15 13.00 15.46
C PHE A 353 -4.03 12.38 14.05
N LEU A 354 -3.77 11.06 13.96
CA LEU A 354 -3.69 10.35 12.68
C LEU A 354 -5.02 10.38 11.92
N TRP A 355 -6.15 10.24 12.62
CA TRP A 355 -7.50 10.31 12.04
C TRP A 355 -7.80 11.70 11.47
N ALA A 356 -7.50 12.75 12.24
CA ALA A 356 -7.65 14.14 11.79
C ALA A 356 -6.73 14.47 10.60
N LEU A 357 -5.48 13.99 10.63
CA LEU A 357 -4.53 14.11 9.53
C LEU A 357 -5.02 13.36 8.28
N SER A 358 -5.57 12.16 8.41
CA SER A 358 -6.13 11.41 7.29
C SER A 358 -7.33 12.12 6.68
N ARG A 359 -8.25 12.63 7.49
CA ARG A 359 -9.36 13.48 7.02
C ARG A 359 -8.84 14.73 6.29
N LEU A 360 -7.78 15.39 6.78
CA LEU A 360 -7.16 16.53 6.10
C LEU A 360 -6.53 16.15 4.75
N VAL A 361 -5.75 15.06 4.68
CA VAL A 361 -5.17 14.57 3.41
C VAL A 361 -6.27 14.26 2.39
N ARG A 362 -7.34 13.56 2.81
CA ARG A 362 -8.47 13.21 1.96
C ARG A 362 -9.32 14.41 1.53
N LEU A 363 -9.31 15.50 2.31
CA LEU A 363 -9.91 16.79 1.90
C LEU A 363 -9.05 17.52 0.86
N ILE A 364 -7.72 17.39 0.93
CA ILE A 364 -6.77 18.01 -0.02
C ILE A 364 -6.77 17.29 -1.37
N ASP A 365 -6.86 15.95 -1.38
CA ASP A 365 -6.93 15.16 -2.62
C ASP A 365 -8.36 15.01 -3.19
N GLY A 366 -9.37 15.38 -2.41
CA GLY A 366 -10.79 15.31 -2.79
C GLY A 366 -11.45 13.95 -2.54
N SER A 367 -10.70 12.91 -2.18
CA SER A 367 -11.23 11.56 -1.89
C SER A 367 -12.18 11.54 -0.68
N ALA A 368 -12.16 12.56 0.19
CA ALA A 368 -13.15 12.75 1.24
C ALA A 368 -14.59 12.98 0.71
N LYS A 369 -14.77 13.20 -0.60
CA LYS A 369 -16.08 13.25 -1.27
C LYS A 369 -16.48 11.93 -1.94
N ALA A 370 -15.62 10.92 -1.96
CA ALA A 370 -15.97 9.58 -2.44
C ALA A 370 -16.85 8.89 -1.39
N HIS A 371 -18.17 9.09 -1.49
CA HIS A 371 -19.12 8.30 -0.71
C HIS A 371 -19.09 6.83 -1.18
N PRO A 372 -19.32 5.84 -0.29
CA PRO A 372 -19.45 4.43 -0.68
C PRO A 372 -20.51 4.22 -1.77
N GLY A 373 -21.59 5.00 -1.78
CA GLY A 373 -22.62 4.99 -2.83
C GLY A 373 -22.18 5.51 -4.20
N TRP A 374 -20.92 5.92 -4.40
CA TRP A 374 -20.38 6.36 -5.70
C TRP A 374 -19.42 5.33 -6.33
N ASP A 375 -18.63 4.62 -5.54
CA ASP A 375 -17.67 3.61 -6.03
C ASP A 375 -18.38 2.37 -6.64
N PRO A 376 -17.95 1.83 -7.79
CA PRO A 376 -18.56 0.63 -8.38
C PRO A 376 -18.30 -0.64 -7.57
N TYR A 377 -17.15 -0.77 -6.90
CA TYR A 377 -16.75 -1.97 -6.15
C TYR A 377 -17.42 -2.07 -4.77
N LEU A 378 -18.39 -1.20 -4.47
CA LEU A 378 -19.18 -1.19 -3.23
C LEU A 378 -20.70 -1.20 -3.50
N LYS A 379 -21.12 -1.63 -4.70
CA LYS A 379 -22.52 -1.56 -5.19
C LYS A 379 -23.08 -2.90 -5.65
N GLY A 380 -24.41 -3.04 -5.59
CA GLY A 380 -25.12 -4.20 -6.13
C GLY A 380 -24.58 -5.50 -5.56
N HIS A 381 -24.13 -6.39 -6.45
CA HIS A 381 -23.51 -7.67 -6.07
C HIS A 381 -22.10 -7.54 -5.47
N TRP A 382 -21.40 -6.40 -5.61
CA TRP A 382 -20.12 -6.11 -4.93
C TRP A 382 -20.30 -5.43 -3.56
N ALA A 383 -21.50 -4.96 -3.22
CA ALA A 383 -21.71 -4.26 -1.95
C ALA A 383 -21.40 -5.19 -0.76
N PRO A 384 -20.71 -4.70 0.29
CA PRO A 384 -20.41 -5.52 1.46
C PRO A 384 -21.68 -5.95 2.20
N VAL A 385 -21.59 -7.08 2.90
CA VAL A 385 -22.52 -7.46 3.97
C VAL A 385 -21.92 -7.11 5.33
N ASP A 386 -22.77 -6.66 6.26
CA ASP A 386 -22.39 -6.18 7.58
C ASP A 386 -22.66 -7.19 8.72
N THR A 387 -23.33 -8.30 8.39
CA THR A 387 -23.73 -9.37 9.32
C THR A 387 -23.05 -10.71 9.05
N GLU A 388 -22.61 -11.35 10.12
CA GLU A 388 -22.17 -12.76 10.12
C GLU A 388 -23.39 -13.62 10.44
N VAL A 389 -23.79 -14.49 9.50
CA VAL A 389 -24.98 -15.34 9.62
C VAL A 389 -24.55 -16.80 9.70
N HIS A 390 -25.23 -17.56 10.55
CA HIS A 390 -25.14 -19.01 10.61
C HIS A 390 -26.54 -19.59 10.45
N ALA A 391 -26.72 -20.50 9.49
CA ALA A 391 -28.00 -21.11 9.16
C ALA A 391 -27.84 -22.61 8.91
N GLN A 392 -28.79 -23.40 9.40
CA GLN A 392 -28.91 -24.84 9.15
C GLN A 392 -30.10 -25.12 8.24
N ASP A 393 -30.19 -26.35 7.72
CA ASP A 393 -31.36 -26.85 6.97
C ASP A 393 -31.83 -25.91 5.85
N LEU A 394 -30.88 -25.48 5.01
CA LEU A 394 -31.15 -24.55 3.91
C LEU A 394 -32.12 -25.15 2.88
N GLU A 395 -32.99 -24.29 2.36
CA GLU A 395 -33.98 -24.62 1.35
C GLU A 395 -33.32 -24.96 0.01
N VAL A 396 -33.49 -26.21 -0.44
CA VAL A 396 -33.22 -26.63 -1.82
C VAL A 396 -34.44 -26.21 -2.67
N ILE A 397 -34.23 -25.26 -3.59
CA ILE A 397 -35.31 -24.62 -4.38
C ILE A 397 -35.50 -25.24 -5.76
N GLU A 398 -34.54 -26.04 -6.22
CA GLU A 398 -34.57 -26.79 -7.47
C GLU A 398 -33.62 -27.99 -7.36
N GLY A 399 -34.03 -29.15 -7.88
CA GLY A 399 -33.21 -30.37 -7.87
C GLY A 399 -33.02 -30.99 -6.49
N GLU A 400 -31.99 -31.83 -6.34
CA GLU A 400 -31.66 -32.54 -5.10
C GLU A 400 -30.14 -32.53 -4.86
N LEU A 401 -29.71 -32.25 -3.62
CA LEU A 401 -28.29 -32.28 -3.26
C LEU A 401 -27.75 -33.73 -3.29
N PRO A 402 -26.74 -34.05 -4.12
CA PRO A 402 -26.26 -35.43 -4.26
C PRO A 402 -25.73 -36.02 -2.95
N LEU A 403 -26.15 -37.24 -2.61
CA LEU A 403 -25.71 -37.92 -1.38
C LEU A 403 -24.19 -38.18 -1.34
N GLY A 404 -23.53 -38.28 -2.50
CA GLY A 404 -22.07 -38.40 -2.63
C GLY A 404 -21.31 -37.07 -2.49
N LEU A 405 -22.00 -35.92 -2.50
CA LEU A 405 -21.38 -34.60 -2.32
C LEU A 405 -21.30 -34.27 -0.83
N ARG A 406 -20.15 -34.57 -0.20
CA ARG A 406 -19.97 -34.51 1.25
C ARG A 406 -18.74 -33.71 1.65
N GLY A 407 -18.92 -32.59 2.35
CA GLY A 407 -17.83 -31.68 2.72
C GLY A 407 -18.32 -30.25 2.98
N ALA A 408 -17.47 -29.27 2.67
CA ALA A 408 -17.81 -27.85 2.69
C ALA A 408 -17.19 -27.11 1.51
N PHE A 409 -18.03 -26.52 0.67
CA PHE A 409 -17.60 -25.50 -0.29
C PHE A 409 -17.33 -24.21 0.49
N VAL A 410 -16.16 -23.61 0.33
CA VAL A 410 -15.80 -22.34 0.97
C VAL A 410 -15.22 -21.40 -0.06
N ARG A 411 -15.72 -20.16 -0.14
CA ARG A 411 -15.25 -19.11 -1.04
C ARG A 411 -14.90 -17.86 -0.26
N THR A 412 -13.75 -17.26 -0.54
CA THR A 412 -13.30 -16.01 0.08
C THR A 412 -13.57 -14.80 -0.82
N GLY A 413 -13.56 -13.59 -0.24
CA GLY A 413 -13.68 -12.36 -0.99
C GLY A 413 -13.44 -11.10 -0.15
N PRO A 414 -13.42 -9.92 -0.80
CA PRO A 414 -13.17 -8.63 -0.18
C PRO A 414 -14.46 -8.04 0.39
N ASN A 415 -14.60 -7.98 1.71
CA ASN A 415 -15.80 -7.45 2.36
C ASN A 415 -15.39 -6.48 3.48
N PRO A 416 -15.18 -5.17 3.20
CA PRO A 416 -14.63 -4.23 4.19
C PRO A 416 -15.51 -4.13 5.45
N ARG A 417 -14.92 -4.39 6.62
CA ARG A 417 -15.65 -4.43 7.91
C ARG A 417 -15.95 -3.04 8.48
N LEU A 418 -15.14 -2.06 8.10
CA LEU A 418 -15.27 -0.64 8.43
C LEU A 418 -15.54 0.15 7.15
N GLU A 419 -16.26 1.27 7.25
CA GLU A 419 -16.55 2.13 6.10
C GLU A 419 -15.25 2.54 5.37
N PRO A 420 -15.09 2.21 4.07
CA PRO A 420 -13.91 2.61 3.30
C PRO A 420 -13.76 4.13 3.26
N ALA A 421 -12.58 4.61 3.66
CA ALA A 421 -12.25 6.02 3.62
C ALA A 421 -11.43 6.35 2.36
N GLY A 422 -11.99 7.14 1.44
CA GLY A 422 -11.31 7.61 0.24
C GLY A 422 -11.39 6.64 -0.93
N GLY A 423 -10.30 6.53 -1.70
CA GLY A 423 -10.25 5.62 -2.86
C GLY A 423 -10.24 4.15 -2.44
N TYR A 424 -11.00 3.33 -3.16
CA TYR A 424 -11.15 1.91 -2.92
C TYR A 424 -10.90 1.13 -4.22
N HIS A 425 -10.38 -0.09 -4.10
CA HIS A 425 -10.25 -1.03 -5.20
C HIS A 425 -10.89 -2.37 -4.81
N LEU A 426 -11.35 -3.13 -5.81
CA LEU A 426 -11.85 -4.50 -5.69
C LEU A 426 -11.06 -5.36 -4.67
N PHE A 427 -9.72 -5.27 -4.69
CA PHE A 427 -8.83 -6.09 -3.85
C PHE A 427 -8.67 -5.63 -2.38
N ASP A 428 -9.27 -4.50 -1.95
CA ASP A 428 -8.91 -3.84 -0.67
C ASP A 428 -9.65 -4.29 0.59
N GLY A 429 -10.81 -4.95 0.42
CA GLY A 429 -11.70 -5.32 1.51
C GLY A 429 -11.13 -6.41 2.42
N ASP A 430 -11.49 -6.38 3.70
CA ASP A 430 -11.11 -7.42 4.67
C ASP A 430 -11.68 -8.78 4.23
N GLY A 431 -10.92 -9.86 4.41
CA GLY A 431 -11.33 -11.19 3.94
C GLY A 431 -12.58 -11.69 4.66
N MET A 432 -13.61 -12.05 3.91
CA MET A 432 -14.76 -12.81 4.41
C MET A 432 -14.86 -14.15 3.69
N CYS A 433 -14.94 -15.22 4.47
CA CYS A 433 -15.22 -16.56 3.97
C CYS A 433 -16.73 -16.82 4.05
N HIS A 434 -17.30 -17.32 2.95
CA HIS A 434 -18.65 -17.86 2.88
C HIS A 434 -18.53 -19.38 2.69
N ALA A 435 -19.09 -20.15 3.63
CA ALA A 435 -19.05 -21.61 3.63
C ALA A 435 -20.46 -22.19 3.46
N VAL A 436 -20.57 -23.19 2.59
CA VAL A 436 -21.75 -24.05 2.43
C VAL A 436 -21.31 -25.48 2.74
N ARG A 437 -21.62 -25.94 3.95
CA ARG A 437 -21.40 -27.33 4.38
C ARG A 437 -22.52 -28.20 3.79
N ILE A 438 -22.17 -29.29 3.14
CA ILE A 438 -23.11 -30.23 2.50
C ILE A 438 -22.84 -31.64 3.05
N ASP A 439 -23.88 -32.29 3.57
CA ASP A 439 -23.82 -33.69 4.02
C ASP A 439 -25.24 -34.30 4.00
N GLY A 440 -25.37 -35.57 3.64
CA GLY A 440 -26.65 -36.31 3.68
C GLY A 440 -27.81 -35.66 2.91
N GLY A 441 -27.53 -34.96 1.80
CA GLY A 441 -28.54 -34.25 1.01
C GLY A 441 -29.03 -32.92 1.63
N LYS A 442 -28.40 -32.46 2.73
CA LYS A 442 -28.69 -31.18 3.38
C LYS A 442 -27.55 -30.19 3.20
N ALA A 443 -27.86 -28.90 3.30
CA ALA A 443 -26.88 -27.82 3.33
C ALA A 443 -27.04 -26.91 4.55
N ALA A 444 -25.93 -26.34 5.00
CA ALA A 444 -25.84 -25.33 6.06
C ALA A 444 -24.87 -24.22 5.64
N TYR A 445 -25.18 -22.96 5.96
CA TYR A 445 -24.41 -21.78 5.56
C TYR A 445 -23.77 -21.08 6.76
N CYS A 446 -22.56 -20.57 6.57
CA CYS A 446 -21.93 -19.63 7.48
C CYS A 446 -21.13 -18.57 6.71
N ASN A 447 -21.12 -17.33 7.19
CA ASN A 447 -20.12 -16.34 6.75
C ASN A 447 -19.41 -15.66 7.92
N HIS A 448 -18.09 -15.58 7.83
CA HIS A 448 -17.24 -14.94 8.84
C HIS A 448 -16.09 -14.14 8.22
N TRP A 449 -15.78 -12.99 8.81
CA TRP A 449 -14.53 -12.29 8.55
C TRP A 449 -13.33 -13.07 9.09
N VAL A 450 -12.29 -13.21 8.28
CA VAL A 450 -10.98 -13.66 8.74
C VAL A 450 -10.47 -12.64 9.76
N ARG A 451 -10.19 -13.08 10.98
CA ARG A 451 -9.80 -12.22 12.11
C ARG A 451 -8.32 -11.81 12.00
N THR A 452 -7.98 -11.05 10.95
CA THR A 452 -6.59 -10.65 10.67
C THR A 452 -6.04 -9.68 11.71
N ALA A 453 -4.71 -9.67 11.86
CA ALA A 453 -4.03 -8.69 12.71
C ALA A 453 -4.27 -7.25 12.24
N ARG A 454 -4.45 -7.01 10.93
CA ARG A 454 -4.90 -5.71 10.40
C ARG A 454 -6.29 -5.36 10.93
N LEU A 455 -7.28 -6.23 10.70
CA LEU A 455 -8.66 -5.97 11.07
C LEU A 455 -8.83 -5.67 12.56
N ALA A 456 -8.18 -6.46 13.43
CA ALA A 456 -8.20 -6.24 14.87
C ALA A 456 -7.59 -4.88 15.29
N GLN A 457 -6.56 -4.40 14.59
CA GLN A 457 -5.95 -3.10 14.84
C GLN A 457 -6.83 -1.93 14.34
N GLU A 458 -7.41 -2.06 13.14
CA GLU A 458 -8.28 -1.03 12.56
C GLU A 458 -9.61 -0.92 13.33
N GLN A 459 -10.18 -2.04 13.80
CA GLN A 459 -11.32 -2.05 14.72
C GLN A 459 -10.97 -1.40 16.07
N LYS A 460 -9.79 -1.68 16.65
CA LYS A 460 -9.32 -1.02 17.87
C LYS A 460 -9.17 0.49 17.67
N ALA A 461 -8.67 0.94 16.52
CA ALA A 461 -8.53 2.35 16.18
C ALA A 461 -9.89 3.03 15.95
N GLY A 462 -10.85 2.31 15.35
CA GLY A 462 -12.18 2.78 14.96
C GLY A 462 -12.28 3.29 13.52
N TRP A 463 -11.26 3.08 12.69
CA TRP A 463 -11.21 3.55 11.29
C TRP A 463 -10.12 2.82 10.47
N PRO A 464 -10.21 2.79 9.11
CA PRO A 464 -9.18 2.19 8.26
C PRO A 464 -7.88 3.00 8.24
N LEU A 465 -6.83 2.47 8.88
CA LEU A 465 -5.48 3.04 9.02
C LEU A 465 -4.50 2.59 7.92
N ALA A 466 -4.69 1.39 7.37
CA ALA A 466 -3.75 0.80 6.43
C ALA A 466 -3.91 1.40 5.02
N THR A 467 -2.79 1.72 4.39
CA THR A 467 -2.76 2.12 2.97
C THR A 467 -3.34 1.00 2.11
N LYS A 468 -4.33 1.34 1.28
CA LYS A 468 -5.02 0.46 0.34
C LYS A 468 -4.49 0.62 -1.08
N ILE A 469 -4.81 -0.34 -1.96
CA ILE A 469 -4.57 -0.26 -3.40
C ILE A 469 -5.29 0.97 -3.97
N GLY A 470 -6.53 1.24 -3.57
CA GLY A 470 -7.27 2.45 -3.90
C GLY A 470 -6.67 3.77 -3.41
N ASP A 471 -5.76 3.75 -2.42
CA ASP A 471 -5.01 4.95 -1.97
C ASP A 471 -3.83 5.31 -2.92
N TYR A 472 -3.47 4.46 -3.89
CA TYR A 472 -2.29 4.66 -4.76
C TYR A 472 -2.54 5.48 -6.03
N LYS A 473 -3.37 6.54 -5.95
CA LYS A 473 -3.61 7.45 -7.09
C LYS A 473 -3.22 8.90 -6.77
N GLY A 474 -2.19 9.42 -7.45
CA GLY A 474 -1.75 10.81 -7.35
C GLY A 474 -0.69 11.14 -6.29
N LEU A 475 -0.56 12.43 -5.96
CA LEU A 475 0.48 12.93 -5.05
C LEU A 475 0.19 12.58 -3.58
N ALA A 476 -1.09 12.53 -3.19
CA ALA A 476 -1.50 12.25 -1.82
C ALA A 476 -1.26 10.80 -1.39
N SER A 477 -1.09 9.86 -2.34
CA SER A 477 -0.62 8.50 -2.09
C SER A 477 0.67 8.46 -1.25
N LEU A 478 1.59 9.41 -1.47
CA LEU A 478 2.80 9.53 -0.66
C LEU A 478 2.51 9.89 0.81
N MET A 479 1.42 10.64 1.05
CA MET A 479 0.94 10.94 2.40
C MET A 479 0.21 9.76 3.02
N HIS A 480 -0.58 9.00 2.26
CA HIS A 480 -1.20 7.75 2.75
C HIS A 480 -0.12 6.70 3.14
N MET A 481 0.89 6.48 2.29
CA MET A 481 2.06 5.65 2.59
C MET A 481 2.84 6.15 3.82
N PHE A 482 2.98 7.47 3.97
CA PHE A 482 3.62 8.07 5.15
C PHE A 482 2.79 7.90 6.41
N MET A 483 1.46 8.05 6.35
CA MET A 483 0.55 7.87 7.49
C MET A 483 0.60 6.44 8.04
N THR A 484 0.62 5.40 7.20
CA THR A 484 0.82 4.02 7.69
C THR A 484 2.19 3.85 8.38
N ARG A 485 3.26 4.47 7.88
CA ARG A 485 4.58 4.45 8.55
C ARG A 485 4.58 5.23 9.86
N LEU A 486 3.90 6.37 9.92
CA LEU A 486 3.76 7.20 11.13
C LEU A 486 2.88 6.51 12.18
N ALA A 487 1.81 5.82 11.78
CA ALA A 487 0.97 5.02 12.67
C ALA A 487 1.76 3.89 13.34
N VAL A 488 2.70 3.26 12.63
CA VAL A 488 3.64 2.29 13.21
C VAL A 488 4.64 2.97 14.15
N ALA A 489 5.22 4.11 13.77
CA ALA A 489 6.16 4.86 14.61
C ALA A 489 5.54 5.41 15.90
N LEU A 490 4.24 5.72 15.89
CA LEU A 490 3.46 6.17 17.05
C LEU A 490 2.84 5.01 17.87
N GLY A 491 3.09 3.75 17.51
CA GLY A 491 2.55 2.58 18.21
C GLY A 491 1.03 2.40 18.08
N VAL A 492 0.42 3.03 17.08
CA VAL A 492 -1.01 2.89 16.75
C VAL A 492 -1.25 1.65 15.88
N LEU A 493 -0.30 1.34 14.99
CA LEU A 493 -0.18 0.08 14.26
C LEU A 493 1.10 -0.69 14.66
N THR A 494 1.13 -1.98 14.36
CA THR A 494 2.31 -2.86 14.33
C THR A 494 2.36 -3.62 13.00
N LYS A 495 3.57 -3.83 12.48
CA LYS A 495 3.82 -4.72 11.33
C LYS A 495 4.17 -6.16 11.72
N LYS A 496 4.51 -6.40 12.98
CA LYS A 496 5.05 -7.70 13.47
C LYS A 496 4.12 -8.87 13.12
N ASP A 497 2.83 -8.64 13.30
CA ASP A 497 1.81 -9.67 13.29
C ASP A 497 1.05 -9.72 11.94
N GLY A 498 1.54 -9.01 10.91
CA GLY A 498 0.93 -8.92 9.59
C GLY A 498 0.08 -7.64 9.37
N LEU A 499 -0.20 -7.33 8.10
CA LEU A 499 -1.09 -6.23 7.68
C LEU A 499 -2.01 -6.62 6.50
N GLY A 500 -2.09 -7.91 6.14
CA GLY A 500 -2.94 -8.40 5.05
C GLY A 500 -4.42 -8.47 5.41
N THR A 501 -5.24 -8.59 4.36
CA THR A 501 -6.69 -8.80 4.45
C THR A 501 -7.08 -10.27 4.52
N ALA A 502 -6.22 -11.18 4.05
CA ALA A 502 -6.49 -12.62 3.88
C ALA A 502 -7.74 -12.90 3.02
N ASN A 503 -7.99 -12.03 2.02
CA ASN A 503 -9.21 -12.01 1.21
C ASN A 503 -9.14 -12.80 -0.10
N THR A 504 -7.95 -13.23 -0.54
CA THR A 504 -7.68 -13.56 -1.94
C THR A 504 -8.06 -14.99 -2.27
N ALA A 505 -7.48 -15.97 -1.57
CA ALA A 505 -7.65 -17.38 -1.93
C ALA A 505 -7.66 -18.34 -0.73
N LEU A 506 -7.98 -19.60 -1.00
CA LEU A 506 -8.14 -20.68 -0.02
C LEU A 506 -7.40 -21.95 -0.47
N ALA A 507 -6.67 -22.59 0.43
CA ALA A 507 -6.02 -23.88 0.18
C ALA A 507 -6.09 -24.79 1.42
N PHE A 508 -6.34 -26.09 1.24
CA PHE A 508 -6.31 -27.06 2.35
C PHE A 508 -4.99 -27.84 2.33
N HIS A 509 -4.18 -27.73 3.40
CA HIS A 509 -2.85 -28.32 3.49
C HIS A 509 -2.47 -28.60 4.95
N ALA A 510 -1.70 -29.66 5.21
CA ALA A 510 -1.25 -30.03 6.57
C ALA A 510 -2.40 -30.03 7.61
N GLY A 511 -3.54 -30.62 7.23
CA GLY A 511 -4.76 -30.72 8.04
C GLY A 511 -5.45 -29.38 8.33
N ARG A 512 -5.13 -28.29 7.62
CA ARG A 512 -5.69 -26.94 7.86
C ARG A 512 -6.21 -26.30 6.59
N LEU A 513 -7.34 -25.60 6.69
CA LEU A 513 -7.73 -24.61 5.69
C LEU A 513 -6.89 -23.34 5.90
N LEU A 514 -6.31 -22.80 4.83
CA LEU A 514 -5.50 -21.59 4.85
C LEU A 514 -6.19 -20.50 4.02
N SER A 515 -6.41 -19.32 4.61
CA SER A 515 -6.84 -18.10 3.91
C SER A 515 -5.61 -17.26 3.54
N LEU A 516 -5.56 -16.83 2.30
CA LEU A 516 -4.35 -16.36 1.64
C LEU A 516 -4.52 -14.94 1.09
N HIS A 517 -3.42 -14.20 1.04
CA HIS A 517 -3.34 -12.84 0.46
C HIS A 517 -1.86 -12.47 0.23
N GLU A 518 -1.52 -12.09 -1.00
CA GLU A 518 -0.15 -11.90 -1.52
C GLU A 518 0.75 -10.97 -0.69
N GLY A 519 0.18 -10.07 0.13
CA GLY A 519 0.91 -9.13 0.98
C GLY A 519 1.16 -9.59 2.43
N ASP A 520 0.86 -10.84 2.81
CA ASP A 520 1.05 -11.34 4.19
C ASP A 520 1.34 -12.86 4.22
N LEU A 521 1.48 -13.43 5.43
CA LEU A 521 1.51 -14.88 5.66
C LEU A 521 0.08 -15.46 5.79
N PRO A 522 -0.13 -16.75 5.49
CA PRO A 522 -1.44 -17.40 5.58
C PRO A 522 -2.10 -17.33 6.96
N TYR A 523 -3.43 -17.26 6.99
CA TYR A 523 -4.23 -17.42 8.21
C TYR A 523 -4.90 -18.79 8.21
N ALA A 524 -4.61 -19.60 9.22
CA ALA A 524 -5.28 -20.88 9.42
C ALA A 524 -6.73 -20.66 9.87
N LEU A 525 -7.65 -21.34 9.19
CA LEU A 525 -9.07 -21.39 9.47
C LEU A 525 -9.48 -22.80 9.90
N ARG A 526 -10.54 -22.88 10.70
CA ARG A 526 -11.18 -24.13 11.15
C ARG A 526 -12.66 -24.11 10.80
N ILE A 527 -13.14 -25.13 10.10
CA ILE A 527 -14.57 -25.37 9.85
C ILE A 527 -15.09 -26.29 10.95
N ALA A 528 -15.92 -25.76 11.85
CA ALA A 528 -16.51 -26.53 12.93
C ALA A 528 -17.57 -27.54 12.44
N CYS A 529 -17.96 -28.49 13.30
CA CYS A 529 -18.92 -29.56 12.95
C CYS A 529 -20.30 -29.03 12.51
N ASN A 530 -20.68 -27.82 12.92
CA ASN A 530 -21.90 -27.12 12.52
C ASN A 530 -21.73 -26.23 11.27
N GLY A 531 -20.56 -26.23 10.63
CA GLY A 531 -20.23 -25.42 9.45
C GLY A 531 -19.68 -24.01 9.74
N VAL A 532 -19.51 -23.61 11.01
CA VAL A 532 -18.94 -22.30 11.36
C VAL A 532 -17.46 -22.21 10.98
N VAL A 533 -17.06 -21.12 10.32
CA VAL A 533 -15.65 -20.85 9.95
C VAL A 533 -14.99 -19.94 10.99
N GLU A 534 -14.04 -20.49 11.74
CA GLU A 534 -13.28 -19.77 12.76
C GLU A 534 -11.86 -19.44 12.24
N THR A 535 -11.31 -18.28 12.61
CA THR A 535 -9.88 -17.99 12.42
C THR A 535 -9.09 -18.50 13.61
N VAL A 536 -8.10 -19.38 13.39
CA VAL A 536 -7.27 -19.96 14.46
C VAL A 536 -6.05 -19.08 14.72
N ALA A 537 -5.17 -18.90 13.72
CA ALA A 537 -3.93 -18.14 13.86
C ALA A 537 -3.32 -17.77 12.50
N ARG A 538 -2.53 -16.69 12.46
CA ARG A 538 -1.58 -16.44 11.37
C ARG A 538 -0.44 -17.47 11.44
N ARG A 539 -0.18 -18.20 10.35
CA ARG A 539 0.92 -19.18 10.26
C ARG A 539 2.25 -18.44 10.22
N THR A 540 3.03 -18.52 11.31
CA THR A 540 4.36 -17.88 11.40
C THR A 540 5.51 -18.78 10.98
N TYR A 541 5.26 -20.08 10.75
CA TYR A 541 6.25 -21.08 10.34
C TYR A 541 7.55 -21.06 11.17
N GLY A 542 7.44 -20.85 12.48
CA GLY A 542 8.60 -20.73 13.38
C GLY A 542 9.51 -19.52 13.14
N GLY A 543 9.09 -18.56 12.30
CA GLY A 543 9.93 -17.46 11.82
C GLY A 543 10.82 -17.83 10.64
N LYS A 544 10.68 -19.03 10.05
CA LYS A 544 11.46 -19.49 8.89
C LYS A 544 11.14 -18.71 7.60
N ILE A 545 9.92 -18.19 7.47
CA ILE A 545 9.48 -17.33 6.35
C ILE A 545 9.30 -15.90 6.87
N ASP A 546 10.03 -14.93 6.29
CA ASP A 546 10.01 -13.51 6.69
C ASP A 546 9.46 -12.55 5.61
N HIS A 547 8.96 -13.10 4.50
CA HIS A 547 8.44 -12.38 3.34
C HIS A 547 6.93 -12.70 3.11
N PRO A 548 6.25 -11.97 2.20
CA PRO A 548 4.85 -12.25 1.86
C PRO A 548 4.68 -13.61 1.15
N PHE A 549 3.49 -14.20 1.21
CA PHE A 549 3.20 -15.55 0.69
C PHE A 549 2.13 -15.48 -0.41
N THR A 550 2.31 -16.21 -1.51
CA THR A 550 1.38 -16.20 -2.65
C THR A 550 -0.07 -16.59 -2.28
N ALA A 551 -1.04 -16.03 -3.01
CA ALA A 551 -2.41 -16.50 -2.97
C ALA A 551 -2.61 -17.89 -3.62
N HIS A 552 -1.70 -18.31 -4.50
CA HIS A 552 -1.85 -19.56 -5.27
C HIS A 552 -0.70 -20.55 -5.08
N PRO A 553 -0.48 -21.06 -3.86
CA PRO A 553 0.41 -22.19 -3.66
C PRO A 553 -0.18 -23.43 -4.36
N LYS A 554 0.68 -24.25 -4.96
CA LYS A 554 0.26 -25.48 -5.65
C LYS A 554 0.66 -26.70 -4.82
N ILE A 555 -0.30 -27.59 -4.57
CA ILE A 555 -0.10 -28.80 -3.78
C ILE A 555 0.05 -29.98 -4.74
N ASP A 556 1.06 -30.84 -4.53
CA ASP A 556 1.16 -32.10 -5.27
C ASP A 556 0.20 -33.14 -4.65
N PRO A 557 -0.82 -33.64 -5.37
CA PRO A 557 -1.76 -34.63 -4.86
C PRO A 557 -1.13 -36.01 -4.56
N LYS A 558 0.13 -36.25 -4.95
CA LYS A 558 0.86 -37.51 -4.69
C LYS A 558 1.78 -37.44 -3.47
N THR A 559 2.46 -36.32 -3.24
CA THR A 559 3.39 -36.16 -2.10
C THR A 559 2.79 -35.38 -0.94
N GLY A 560 1.68 -34.67 -1.16
CA GLY A 560 1.05 -33.79 -0.17
C GLY A 560 1.77 -32.45 0.03
N GLU A 561 2.95 -32.26 -0.56
CA GLU A 561 3.79 -31.07 -0.44
C GLU A 561 3.13 -29.82 -1.05
N MET A 562 3.35 -28.67 -0.43
CA MET A 562 2.93 -27.36 -0.93
C MET A 562 4.10 -26.56 -1.49
N PHE A 563 4.04 -26.22 -2.77
CA PHE A 563 4.97 -25.33 -3.46
C PHE A 563 4.43 -23.91 -3.44
N TYR A 564 5.27 -22.93 -3.07
CA TYR A 564 4.87 -21.53 -2.95
C TYR A 564 5.96 -20.59 -3.48
N PHE A 565 5.55 -19.34 -3.74
CA PHE A 565 6.48 -18.23 -3.89
C PHE A 565 6.03 -17.05 -3.01
N GLY A 566 6.89 -16.06 -2.88
CA GLY A 566 6.59 -14.77 -2.28
C GLY A 566 7.23 -13.65 -3.09
N TYR A 567 6.58 -12.50 -3.21
CA TYR A 567 7.14 -11.36 -3.95
C TYR A 567 7.08 -10.06 -3.13
N SER A 568 7.88 -9.05 -3.51
CA SER A 568 7.85 -7.74 -2.87
C SER A 568 8.27 -6.62 -3.81
N VAL A 569 7.49 -5.53 -3.79
CA VAL A 569 7.78 -4.30 -4.53
C VAL A 569 8.80 -3.38 -3.84
N ASP A 570 9.05 -3.56 -2.53
CA ASP A 570 9.91 -2.68 -1.72
C ASP A 570 11.17 -3.37 -1.15
N ARG A 571 11.25 -4.70 -1.16
CA ARG A 571 12.38 -5.50 -0.67
C ARG A 571 13.01 -6.33 -1.80
N LYS A 572 14.34 -6.18 -1.99
CA LYS A 572 15.12 -7.09 -2.84
C LYS A 572 15.29 -8.46 -2.16
N PRO A 573 15.27 -9.57 -2.92
CA PRO A 573 15.48 -9.67 -4.37
C PRO A 573 14.19 -9.72 -5.21
N HIS A 574 13.09 -9.17 -4.68
CA HIS A 574 11.76 -9.06 -5.29
C HIS A 574 10.97 -10.38 -5.42
N CYS A 575 11.61 -11.54 -5.42
CA CYS A 575 10.94 -12.84 -5.32
C CYS A 575 11.72 -13.86 -4.47
N TRP A 576 10.99 -14.81 -3.90
CA TRP A 576 11.42 -15.97 -3.14
C TRP A 576 10.59 -17.17 -3.59
N PHE A 577 11.17 -18.37 -3.55
CA PHE A 577 10.48 -19.63 -3.77
C PHE A 577 10.70 -20.54 -2.57
N GLY A 578 9.69 -21.36 -2.25
CA GLY A 578 9.82 -22.34 -1.19
C GLY A 578 8.85 -23.52 -1.32
N ARG A 579 9.02 -24.46 -0.40
CA ARG A 579 8.29 -25.72 -0.33
C ARG A 579 8.03 -26.08 1.12
N LEU A 580 6.77 -26.37 1.44
CA LEU A 580 6.39 -27.06 2.67
C LEU A 580 6.29 -28.56 2.41
N ASP A 581 6.64 -29.37 3.40
CA ASP A 581 6.27 -30.79 3.44
C ASP A 581 4.77 -30.97 3.75
N ALA A 582 4.27 -32.21 3.66
CA ALA A 582 2.86 -32.54 3.87
C ALA A 582 2.37 -32.25 5.31
N GLU A 583 3.29 -32.23 6.27
CA GLU A 583 3.09 -31.88 7.67
C GLU A 583 3.02 -30.36 7.90
N GLY A 584 3.41 -29.56 6.90
CA GLY A 584 3.29 -28.10 6.91
C GLY A 584 4.50 -27.35 7.48
N GLU A 585 5.65 -28.02 7.55
CA GLU A 585 6.94 -27.45 7.92
C GLU A 585 7.75 -27.01 6.69
N VAL A 586 8.59 -25.99 6.88
CA VAL A 586 9.36 -25.39 5.76
C VAL A 586 10.54 -26.29 5.41
N ALA A 587 10.46 -26.91 4.24
CA ALA A 587 11.41 -27.89 3.71
C ALA A 587 12.33 -27.32 2.60
N ALA A 588 12.05 -26.11 2.11
CA ALA A 588 12.97 -25.22 1.39
C ALA A 588 12.41 -23.78 1.39
N ASP A 589 13.27 -22.78 1.47
CA ASP A 589 12.95 -21.36 1.24
C ASP A 589 14.21 -20.64 0.74
N PHE A 590 14.16 -19.99 -0.43
CA PHE A 590 15.30 -19.27 -0.98
C PHE A 590 14.91 -18.14 -1.96
N PRO A 591 15.76 -17.09 -2.10
CA PRO A 591 15.52 -16.01 -3.05
C PRO A 591 15.57 -16.44 -4.52
N VAL A 592 14.69 -15.85 -5.33
CA VAL A 592 14.71 -15.94 -6.81
C VAL A 592 14.90 -14.53 -7.38
N PRO A 593 16.09 -14.17 -7.88
CA PRO A 593 16.36 -12.80 -8.31
C PRO A 593 15.55 -12.36 -9.54
N LEU A 594 14.73 -11.30 -9.38
CA LEU A 594 14.03 -10.65 -10.48
C LEU A 594 14.67 -9.29 -10.85
N PRO A 595 14.64 -8.91 -12.14
CA PRO A 595 15.25 -7.67 -12.62
C PRO A 595 14.49 -6.40 -12.18
N ALA A 596 13.19 -6.53 -11.89
CA ALA A 596 12.29 -5.45 -11.51
C ALA A 596 11.27 -5.94 -10.46
N PRO A 597 10.72 -5.05 -9.61
CA PRO A 597 9.54 -5.35 -8.82
C PRO A 597 8.32 -5.49 -9.74
N ILE A 598 7.79 -6.69 -9.86
CA ILE A 598 6.57 -7.01 -10.60
C ILE A 598 5.45 -7.46 -9.66
N MET A 599 4.21 -7.49 -10.17
CA MET A 599 3.12 -8.25 -9.56
C MET A 599 3.19 -9.70 -10.07
N MET A 600 3.28 -10.67 -9.16
CA MET A 600 3.23 -12.10 -9.44
C MET A 600 2.05 -12.70 -8.68
N HIS A 601 0.99 -13.06 -9.38
CA HIS A 601 -0.23 -13.57 -8.76
C HIS A 601 -0.21 -15.10 -8.61
N ASP A 602 0.02 -15.80 -9.72
CA ASP A 602 0.02 -17.28 -9.78
C ASP A 602 1.35 -17.86 -10.32
N MET A 603 1.53 -19.15 -10.07
CA MET A 603 2.61 -20.05 -10.51
C MET A 603 1.98 -21.30 -11.14
N ALA A 604 2.74 -22.19 -11.78
CA ALA A 604 2.24 -23.55 -12.08
C ALA A 604 3.18 -24.62 -11.54
N LEU A 605 2.66 -25.85 -11.45
CA LEU A 605 3.38 -27.05 -11.02
C LEU A 605 3.28 -28.09 -12.13
N THR A 606 4.34 -28.87 -12.34
CA THR A 606 4.39 -30.05 -13.20
C THR A 606 4.91 -31.25 -12.38
N GLN A 607 5.16 -32.42 -12.98
CA GLN A 607 5.66 -33.56 -12.19
C GLN A 607 7.06 -33.28 -11.63
N LYS A 608 7.93 -32.59 -12.38
CA LYS A 608 9.35 -32.37 -12.04
C LYS A 608 9.69 -30.90 -11.76
N HIS A 609 8.88 -29.95 -12.21
CA HIS A 609 9.19 -28.52 -12.21
C HIS A 609 8.11 -27.65 -11.57
N VAL A 610 8.52 -26.45 -11.19
CA VAL A 610 7.70 -25.29 -10.84
C VAL A 610 7.89 -24.25 -11.93
N ILE A 611 6.79 -23.57 -12.28
CA ILE A 611 6.73 -22.55 -13.33
C ILE A 611 6.46 -21.20 -12.67
N LEU A 612 7.42 -20.27 -12.77
CA LEU A 612 7.34 -18.91 -12.22
C LEU A 612 7.11 -17.90 -13.35
N LEU A 613 6.23 -16.92 -13.14
CA LEU A 613 5.76 -16.02 -14.19
C LEU A 613 6.27 -14.58 -14.00
N ASP A 614 7.20 -14.15 -14.85
CA ASP A 614 7.65 -12.75 -14.95
C ASP A 614 6.88 -12.04 -16.08
N THR A 615 5.65 -11.66 -15.77
CA THR A 615 4.81 -10.82 -16.64
C THR A 615 5.27 -9.35 -16.57
N PRO A 616 5.02 -8.51 -17.59
CA PRO A 616 5.52 -7.14 -17.64
C PRO A 616 4.72 -6.13 -16.79
N LEU A 617 3.99 -6.57 -15.75
CA LEU A 617 3.25 -5.72 -14.83
C LEU A 617 4.16 -5.20 -13.69
N GLU A 618 4.95 -4.16 -14.00
CA GLU A 618 5.98 -3.62 -13.10
C GLU A 618 5.49 -2.48 -12.19
N PHE A 619 6.00 -2.44 -10.96
CA PHE A 619 5.77 -1.36 -10.01
C PHE A 619 6.67 -0.14 -10.28
N ASP A 620 6.09 0.92 -10.84
CA ASP A 620 6.74 2.20 -11.14
C ASP A 620 6.07 3.37 -10.39
N PRO A 621 6.49 3.68 -9.15
CA PRO A 621 5.87 4.71 -8.33
C PRO A 621 6.05 6.14 -8.89
N LYS A 622 6.79 6.32 -9.98
CA LYS A 622 6.88 7.61 -10.70
C LYS A 622 5.59 7.92 -11.46
N VAL A 623 4.88 6.89 -11.94
CA VAL A 623 3.61 7.04 -12.69
C VAL A 623 2.52 7.53 -11.74
N MET A 624 2.41 6.94 -10.54
CA MET A 624 1.52 7.41 -9.46
C MET A 624 1.66 8.91 -9.17
N VAL A 625 2.89 9.40 -9.02
CA VAL A 625 3.15 10.81 -8.63
C VAL A 625 3.03 11.78 -9.82
N LYS A 626 3.27 11.34 -11.06
CA LYS A 626 3.28 12.22 -12.26
C LYS A 626 2.00 12.20 -13.08
N GLU A 627 1.33 11.06 -13.16
CA GLU A 627 0.18 10.82 -14.04
C GLU A 627 -1.14 10.62 -13.28
N GLY A 628 -1.09 10.45 -11.95
CA GLY A 628 -2.29 10.24 -11.13
C GLY A 628 -2.84 8.81 -11.16
N LYS A 629 -2.14 7.90 -11.83
CA LYS A 629 -2.51 6.50 -12.10
C LYS A 629 -2.03 5.53 -11.04
N MET A 630 -2.45 4.27 -11.13
CA MET A 630 -1.90 3.17 -10.35
C MET A 630 -0.40 2.96 -10.63
N PRO A 631 0.40 2.56 -9.61
CA PRO A 631 1.83 2.34 -9.77
C PRO A 631 2.18 1.01 -10.45
N PHE A 632 1.24 0.07 -10.62
CA PHE A 632 1.46 -1.15 -11.41
C PHE A 632 1.17 -0.86 -12.89
N VAL A 633 2.22 -0.96 -13.72
CA VAL A 633 2.23 -0.49 -15.11
C VAL A 633 2.63 -1.63 -16.03
N TYR A 634 1.75 -2.00 -16.95
CA TYR A 634 1.95 -3.06 -17.93
C TYR A 634 2.90 -2.62 -19.06
N LYS A 635 4.21 -2.80 -18.83
CA LYS A 635 5.31 -2.27 -19.66
C LYS A 635 5.34 -2.90 -21.06
N ASN A 636 6.01 -2.21 -21.99
CA ASN A 636 6.30 -2.75 -23.31
C ASN A 636 7.60 -3.58 -23.30
N ARG A 637 7.51 -4.82 -22.80
CA ARG A 637 8.54 -5.87 -22.90
C ARG A 637 7.86 -7.26 -23.01
N PRO A 638 8.54 -8.32 -23.46
CA PRO A 638 8.02 -9.67 -23.39
C PRO A 638 7.83 -10.16 -21.95
N ALA A 639 6.95 -11.15 -21.78
CA ALA A 639 6.90 -11.96 -20.58
C ALA A 639 8.06 -12.97 -20.56
N ARG A 640 8.53 -13.34 -19.36
CA ARG A 640 9.51 -14.43 -19.16
C ARG A 640 8.89 -15.51 -18.28
N ILE A 641 9.20 -16.77 -18.58
CA ILE A 641 8.72 -17.92 -17.81
C ILE A 641 9.93 -18.65 -17.24
N GLY A 642 10.00 -18.75 -15.92
CA GLY A 642 11.06 -19.45 -15.21
C GLY A 642 10.66 -20.89 -14.95
N VAL A 643 11.42 -21.85 -15.50
CA VAL A 643 11.30 -23.27 -15.18
C VAL A 643 12.32 -23.61 -14.10
N LEU A 644 11.86 -24.06 -12.93
CA LEU A 644 12.66 -24.39 -11.76
C LEU A 644 12.43 -25.86 -11.37
N PRO A 645 13.47 -26.70 -11.19
CA PRO A 645 13.28 -28.05 -10.65
C PRO A 645 12.63 -28.01 -9.25
N ARG A 646 11.61 -28.84 -8.99
CA ARG A 646 10.84 -28.84 -7.72
C ARG A 646 11.69 -28.90 -6.45
N TYR A 647 12.85 -29.56 -6.52
CA TYR A 647 13.74 -29.80 -5.39
C TYR A 647 15.07 -29.02 -5.49
N ALA A 648 15.12 -27.96 -6.29
CA ALA A 648 16.24 -27.04 -6.39
C ALA A 648 16.70 -26.49 -5.02
N LYS A 649 17.94 -25.99 -4.96
CA LYS A 649 18.62 -25.47 -3.77
C LYS A 649 18.91 -23.96 -3.86
N SER A 650 18.92 -23.36 -5.05
CA SER A 650 18.91 -21.90 -5.19
C SER A 650 18.07 -21.41 -6.38
N GLY A 651 17.77 -20.10 -6.39
CA GLY A 651 17.11 -19.43 -7.52
C GLY A 651 17.97 -19.31 -8.79
N ASP A 652 19.24 -19.72 -8.74
CA ASP A 652 20.13 -19.76 -9.91
C ASP A 652 19.82 -20.96 -10.83
N GLU A 653 19.09 -21.96 -10.33
CA GLU A 653 18.59 -23.12 -11.09
C GLU A 653 17.36 -22.79 -11.97
N VAL A 654 16.84 -21.55 -11.93
CA VAL A 654 15.72 -21.13 -12.79
C VAL A 654 16.17 -20.92 -14.23
N ARG A 655 15.71 -21.78 -15.14
CA ARG A 655 15.85 -21.56 -16.59
C ARG A 655 14.75 -20.62 -17.10
N TRP A 656 15.13 -19.41 -17.51
CA TRP A 656 14.21 -18.41 -18.04
C TRP A 656 14.01 -18.52 -19.56
N PHE A 657 12.79 -18.81 -19.96
CA PHE A 657 12.28 -18.71 -21.33
C PHE A 657 11.72 -17.32 -21.60
N THR A 658 11.75 -16.85 -22.84
CA THR A 658 11.14 -15.57 -23.27
C THR A 658 9.95 -15.86 -24.19
N SER A 659 8.77 -15.33 -23.84
CA SER A 659 7.55 -15.45 -24.62
C SER A 659 7.26 -14.14 -25.38
N GLU A 660 6.08 -14.00 -25.98
CA GLU A 660 5.61 -12.69 -26.46
C GLU A 660 5.12 -11.79 -25.30
N ARG A 661 4.47 -10.66 -25.60
CA ARG A 661 3.94 -9.72 -24.58
C ARG A 661 2.49 -10.07 -24.24
N TRP A 662 2.30 -10.63 -23.04
CA TRP A 662 1.02 -10.89 -22.39
C TRP A 662 1.19 -10.79 -20.86
N MET A 663 0.08 -10.77 -20.12
CA MET A 663 0.05 -11.12 -18.70
C MET A 663 -1.12 -12.09 -18.41
N CYS A 664 -1.11 -12.70 -17.24
CA CYS A 664 -2.24 -13.47 -16.70
C CYS A 664 -2.35 -13.21 -15.20
N PHE A 665 -3.54 -13.35 -14.64
CA PHE A 665 -3.67 -13.59 -13.20
C PHE A 665 -3.46 -15.07 -12.91
N HIS A 666 -4.24 -15.96 -13.52
CA HIS A 666 -4.31 -17.37 -13.14
C HIS A 666 -3.78 -18.34 -14.20
N THR A 667 -3.26 -19.46 -13.71
CA THR A 667 -2.88 -20.66 -14.48
C THR A 667 -3.94 -21.75 -14.30
N ALA A 668 -4.23 -22.48 -15.37
CA ALA A 668 -5.16 -23.61 -15.37
C ALA A 668 -4.45 -24.93 -15.06
N ALA A 669 -3.37 -25.23 -15.78
CA ALA A 669 -2.65 -26.49 -15.71
C ALA A 669 -1.22 -26.38 -16.26
N ALA A 670 -0.33 -27.28 -15.84
CA ALA A 670 0.93 -27.54 -16.54
C ALA A 670 1.38 -29.00 -16.39
N TRP A 671 2.07 -29.54 -17.41
CA TRP A 671 2.65 -30.88 -17.39
C TRP A 671 3.78 -31.06 -18.40
N GLU A 672 4.63 -32.07 -18.19
CA GLU A 672 5.65 -32.49 -19.17
C GLU A 672 5.10 -33.41 -20.27
N GLU A 673 5.53 -33.18 -21.51
CA GLU A 673 5.31 -34.03 -22.69
C GLU A 673 6.68 -34.24 -23.39
N GLY A 674 7.41 -35.29 -22.99
CA GLY A 674 8.77 -35.54 -23.48
C GLY A 674 9.76 -34.47 -22.99
N SER A 675 10.40 -33.75 -23.91
CA SER A 675 11.23 -32.57 -23.63
C SER A 675 10.42 -31.32 -23.30
N LYS A 676 9.11 -31.31 -23.59
CA LYS A 676 8.29 -30.09 -23.57
C LYS A 676 7.54 -29.94 -22.26
N ILE A 677 7.29 -28.69 -21.87
CA ILE A 677 6.32 -28.32 -20.85
C ILE A 677 5.14 -27.66 -21.57
N ARG A 678 3.95 -28.21 -21.38
CA ARG A 678 2.67 -27.57 -21.72
C ARG A 678 2.21 -26.76 -20.51
N LEU A 679 1.80 -25.53 -20.75
CA LEU A 679 1.30 -24.59 -19.74
C LEU A 679 0.03 -23.93 -20.26
N TYR A 680 -1.03 -23.91 -19.46
CA TYR A 680 -2.32 -23.32 -19.81
C TYR A 680 -2.68 -22.23 -18.80
N LEU A 681 -3.13 -21.07 -19.28
CA LEU A 681 -3.31 -19.85 -18.49
C LEU A 681 -4.32 -18.89 -19.12
N CYS A 682 -4.98 -18.07 -18.29
CA CYS A 682 -5.93 -17.06 -18.76
C CYS A 682 -5.22 -15.72 -19.02
N THR A 683 -4.99 -15.41 -20.30
CA THR A 683 -4.08 -14.34 -20.74
C THR A 683 -4.80 -13.10 -21.26
N MET A 684 -4.27 -11.94 -20.91
CA MET A 684 -4.56 -10.63 -21.52
C MET A 684 -3.33 -10.12 -22.28
N ARG A 685 -3.57 -9.41 -23.39
CA ARG A 685 -2.56 -8.73 -24.22
C ARG A 685 -2.38 -7.25 -23.89
N ASP A 686 -3.38 -6.60 -23.27
CA ASP A 686 -3.29 -5.30 -22.60
C ASP A 686 -3.84 -5.35 -21.16
N PHE A 687 -3.40 -4.46 -20.26
CA PHE A 687 -3.92 -4.44 -18.89
C PHE A 687 -3.78 -3.08 -18.19
N SER A 688 -4.77 -2.76 -17.36
CA SER A 688 -4.86 -1.53 -16.56
C SER A 688 -5.52 -1.81 -15.21
N LEU A 689 -4.78 -1.56 -14.11
CA LEU A 689 -5.31 -1.62 -12.75
C LEU A 689 -6.05 -0.33 -12.34
N ASP A 690 -6.08 0.70 -13.20
CA ASP A 690 -6.83 1.93 -12.94
C ASP A 690 -8.34 1.77 -13.19
N ALA A 691 -8.66 0.96 -14.19
CA ALA A 691 -9.97 0.51 -14.62
C ALA A 691 -9.77 -0.66 -15.60
N PHE A 692 -10.56 -1.74 -15.48
CA PHE A 692 -10.55 -2.83 -16.44
C PHE A 692 -11.11 -2.31 -17.78
N THR A 693 -10.31 -2.34 -18.83
CA THR A 693 -10.64 -1.68 -20.11
C THR A 693 -11.52 -2.56 -21.00
N ALA A 694 -12.54 -1.95 -21.61
CA ALA A 694 -13.51 -2.58 -22.52
C ALA A 694 -12.92 -2.91 -23.91
N THR A 695 -11.90 -3.76 -23.95
CA THR A 695 -11.18 -4.13 -25.18
C THR A 695 -10.82 -5.62 -25.17
N GLU A 696 -10.93 -6.29 -26.31
CA GLU A 696 -10.62 -7.73 -26.46
C GLU A 696 -9.19 -8.10 -25.99
N ASP A 697 -8.21 -7.22 -26.20
CA ASP A 697 -6.85 -7.43 -25.70
C ASP A 697 -6.76 -7.39 -24.16
N ALA A 698 -7.68 -6.72 -23.48
CA ALA A 698 -7.73 -6.60 -22.02
C ALA A 698 -8.71 -7.57 -21.34
N GLU A 699 -9.36 -8.44 -22.13
CA GLU A 699 -10.16 -9.55 -21.61
C GLU A 699 -9.29 -10.81 -21.51
N PRO A 700 -9.43 -11.61 -20.44
CA PRO A 700 -8.68 -12.85 -20.28
C PRO A 700 -9.24 -13.96 -21.17
N TYR A 701 -8.35 -14.71 -21.81
CA TYR A 701 -8.69 -15.90 -22.62
C TYR A 701 -7.80 -17.07 -22.29
N MET A 702 -8.35 -18.28 -22.30
CA MET A 702 -7.58 -19.52 -22.18
C MET A 702 -6.57 -19.65 -23.33
N SER A 703 -5.29 -19.70 -22.98
CA SER A 703 -4.15 -19.80 -23.89
C SER A 703 -3.22 -20.94 -23.50
N GLU A 704 -2.50 -21.45 -24.49
CA GLU A 704 -1.47 -22.47 -24.37
C GLU A 704 -0.09 -21.84 -24.63
N VAL A 705 0.86 -22.17 -23.78
CA VAL A 705 2.30 -21.98 -24.00
C VAL A 705 2.97 -23.35 -24.02
N ILE A 706 3.87 -23.55 -24.97
CA ILE A 706 4.76 -24.72 -25.00
C ILE A 706 6.20 -24.24 -24.87
N LEU A 707 6.93 -24.77 -23.89
CA LEU A 707 8.36 -24.58 -23.69
C LEU A 707 9.08 -25.86 -24.04
N ASP A 708 10.14 -25.82 -24.85
CA ASP A 708 10.97 -27.00 -25.12
C ASP A 708 12.28 -26.94 -24.32
N LEU A 709 12.50 -27.93 -23.46
CA LEU A 709 13.69 -28.01 -22.62
C LEU A 709 14.94 -28.43 -23.41
N GLU A 710 14.82 -28.95 -24.64
CA GLU A 710 15.97 -29.26 -25.48
C GLU A 710 16.48 -28.02 -26.23
N ASP A 711 15.71 -27.45 -27.15
CA ASP A 711 16.16 -26.31 -27.98
C ASP A 711 16.01 -24.92 -27.34
N GLY A 712 15.24 -24.81 -26.24
CA GLY A 712 14.99 -23.55 -25.55
C GLY A 712 13.89 -22.67 -26.16
N SER A 713 13.13 -23.19 -27.12
CA SER A 713 12.02 -22.48 -27.75
C SER A 713 10.84 -22.26 -26.79
N CYS A 714 10.06 -21.22 -27.09
CA CYS A 714 8.78 -20.91 -26.46
C CYS A 714 7.78 -20.57 -27.58
N SER A 715 6.65 -21.26 -27.62
CA SER A 715 5.51 -20.89 -28.46
C SER A 715 4.32 -20.44 -27.60
N PHE A 716 3.43 -19.64 -28.17
CA PHE A 716 2.22 -19.13 -27.54
C PHE A 716 1.06 -19.23 -28.54
N ARG A 717 -0.14 -19.58 -28.06
CA ARG A 717 -1.40 -19.38 -28.80
C ARG A 717 -2.59 -19.24 -27.86
N ARG A 718 -3.54 -18.36 -28.19
CA ARG A 718 -4.90 -18.44 -27.63
C ARG A 718 -5.54 -19.74 -28.13
N LEU A 719 -6.26 -20.48 -27.27
CA LEU A 719 -6.90 -21.72 -27.72
C LEU A 719 -8.01 -21.42 -28.75
N PRO A 720 -8.17 -22.23 -29.82
CA PRO A 720 -9.19 -21.97 -30.83
C PRO A 720 -10.60 -22.03 -30.22
N GLY A 721 -11.42 -21.03 -30.52
CA GLY A 721 -12.79 -20.91 -30.00
C GLY A 721 -12.89 -20.45 -28.54
N ALA A 722 -11.79 -20.12 -27.86
CA ALA A 722 -11.84 -19.65 -26.49
C ALA A 722 -12.66 -18.35 -26.32
N THR A 723 -13.46 -18.32 -25.26
CA THR A 723 -14.31 -17.18 -24.87
C THR A 723 -13.61 -16.32 -23.81
N PRO A 724 -14.02 -15.05 -23.61
CA PRO A 724 -13.64 -14.28 -22.44
C PRO A 724 -13.93 -15.08 -21.16
N GLY A 725 -12.94 -15.18 -20.27
CA GLY A 725 -13.09 -15.93 -19.02
C GLY A 725 -11.79 -16.11 -18.25
N ASP A 726 -11.94 -16.18 -16.93
CA ASP A 726 -10.85 -16.33 -15.96
C ASP A 726 -11.28 -17.27 -14.82
N PHE A 727 -10.53 -17.33 -13.72
CA PHE A 727 -10.74 -18.32 -12.64
C PHE A 727 -10.77 -19.78 -13.16
N PRO A 728 -9.71 -20.24 -13.86
CA PRO A 728 -9.64 -21.59 -14.37
C PRO A 728 -9.34 -22.61 -13.26
N VAL A 729 -10.22 -23.61 -13.12
CA VAL A 729 -10.04 -24.78 -12.26
C VAL A 729 -9.76 -26.04 -13.08
N ILE A 730 -9.08 -27.00 -12.47
CA ILE A 730 -8.94 -28.39 -12.93
C ILE A 730 -9.25 -29.35 -11.77
N PRO A 731 -9.56 -30.63 -12.02
CA PRO A 731 -9.72 -31.60 -10.95
C PRO A 731 -8.46 -31.67 -10.06
N ALA A 732 -8.57 -31.36 -8.77
CA ALA A 732 -7.43 -31.12 -7.88
C ALA A 732 -6.44 -32.31 -7.78
N HIS A 733 -6.91 -33.54 -7.98
CA HIS A 733 -6.08 -34.76 -8.03
C HIS A 733 -5.17 -34.86 -9.27
N LEU A 734 -5.31 -33.95 -10.25
CA LEU A 734 -4.52 -33.88 -11.48
C LEU A 734 -3.57 -32.66 -11.53
N VAL A 735 -3.43 -31.89 -10.44
CA VAL A 735 -2.45 -30.80 -10.38
C VAL A 735 -1.03 -31.35 -10.64
N GLY A 736 -0.32 -30.74 -11.59
CA GLY A 736 0.99 -31.19 -12.06
C GLY A 736 0.98 -32.44 -12.96
N GLN A 737 -0.19 -32.91 -13.40
CA GLN A 737 -0.35 -34.07 -14.28
C GLN A 737 -1.00 -33.66 -15.62
N PRO A 738 -0.88 -34.48 -16.68
CA PRO A 738 -1.69 -34.33 -17.87
C PRO A 738 -3.18 -34.40 -17.51
N VAL A 739 -3.93 -33.39 -17.95
CA VAL A 739 -5.36 -33.22 -17.70
C VAL A 739 -6.03 -32.79 -19.00
N ARG A 740 -7.26 -33.25 -19.25
CA ARG A 740 -8.02 -32.93 -20.45
C ARG A 740 -8.94 -31.74 -20.23
N TYR A 741 -9.65 -31.69 -19.10
CA TYR A 741 -10.71 -30.72 -18.86
C TYR A 741 -10.34 -29.67 -17.82
N SER A 742 -10.51 -28.40 -18.20
CA SER A 742 -10.51 -27.25 -17.30
C SER A 742 -11.83 -26.50 -17.41
N TYR A 743 -12.25 -25.85 -16.33
CA TYR A 743 -13.48 -25.07 -16.26
C TYR A 743 -13.10 -23.64 -15.85
N ALA A 744 -13.59 -22.63 -16.55
CA ALA A 744 -13.32 -21.22 -16.22
C ALA A 744 -14.62 -20.42 -16.16
N ALA A 745 -14.67 -19.40 -15.32
CA ALA A 745 -15.80 -18.50 -15.21
C ALA A 745 -15.95 -17.67 -16.50
N THR A 746 -17.05 -17.88 -17.24
CA THR A 746 -17.34 -17.17 -18.49
C THR A 746 -17.62 -15.71 -18.20
N MET A 747 -16.89 -14.80 -18.86
CA MET A 747 -17.13 -13.36 -18.76
C MET A 747 -18.05 -12.86 -19.86
N GLU A 748 -18.88 -11.87 -19.53
CA GLU A 748 -19.46 -10.99 -20.55
C GLU A 748 -18.40 -9.96 -20.98
N ALA A 749 -18.48 -9.48 -22.24
CA ALA A 749 -17.60 -8.42 -22.72
C ALA A 749 -17.73 -7.17 -21.84
N ASN A 750 -16.61 -6.67 -21.32
CA ASN A 750 -16.62 -5.78 -20.14
C ASN A 750 -16.95 -4.33 -20.50
N THR A 751 -18.24 -4.05 -20.71
CA THR A 751 -18.75 -2.71 -21.07
C THR A 751 -18.84 -1.73 -19.88
N THR A 752 -18.78 -2.22 -18.64
CA THR A 752 -19.00 -1.43 -17.41
C THR A 752 -17.72 -1.02 -16.69
N GLY A 753 -16.57 -1.63 -17.04
CA GLY A 753 -15.30 -1.47 -16.34
C GLY A 753 -15.14 -2.37 -15.10
N VAL A 754 -16.04 -3.34 -14.92
CA VAL A 754 -16.12 -4.24 -13.76
C VAL A 754 -16.33 -5.68 -14.26
N PRO A 755 -15.52 -6.67 -13.82
CA PRO A 755 -15.69 -8.05 -14.26
C PRO A 755 -17.08 -8.62 -13.92
N HIS A 756 -17.81 -9.08 -14.93
CA HIS A 756 -19.11 -9.76 -14.81
C HIS A 756 -18.97 -11.21 -15.27
N PHE A 757 -19.15 -12.17 -14.36
CA PHE A 757 -19.09 -13.60 -14.65
C PHE A 757 -20.50 -14.15 -14.83
N ILE A 758 -20.85 -14.56 -16.05
CA ILE A 758 -22.22 -14.92 -16.47
C ILE A 758 -22.44 -16.44 -16.62
N GLY A 759 -21.40 -17.25 -16.39
CA GLY A 759 -21.44 -18.69 -16.66
C GLY A 759 -20.13 -19.41 -16.36
N ILE A 760 -20.03 -20.66 -16.83
CA ILE A 760 -18.84 -21.52 -16.75
C ILE A 760 -18.58 -22.16 -18.12
N THR A 761 -17.39 -21.94 -18.68
CA THR A 761 -16.92 -22.56 -19.93
C THR A 761 -16.05 -23.77 -19.62
N LYS A 762 -16.32 -24.92 -20.24
CA LYS A 762 -15.49 -26.14 -20.18
C LYS A 762 -14.57 -26.20 -21.39
N TYR A 763 -13.28 -26.36 -21.13
CA TYR A 763 -12.20 -26.44 -22.10
C TYR A 763 -11.64 -27.85 -22.20
N ASP A 764 -11.58 -28.41 -23.40
CA ASP A 764 -10.75 -29.56 -23.74
C ASP A 764 -9.35 -29.08 -24.15
N LEU A 765 -8.42 -29.13 -23.18
CA LEU A 765 -7.03 -28.71 -23.33
C LEU A 765 -6.24 -29.60 -24.31
N GLN A 766 -6.78 -30.77 -24.66
CA GLN A 766 -6.16 -31.76 -25.56
C GLN A 766 -6.83 -31.80 -26.95
N ALA A 767 -7.76 -30.88 -27.24
CA ALA A 767 -8.36 -30.68 -28.58
C ALA A 767 -7.34 -30.31 -29.69
N GLY A 768 -6.08 -30.04 -29.32
CA GLY A 768 -4.98 -29.85 -30.25
C GLY A 768 -5.16 -28.59 -31.09
N GLY A 769 -5.43 -28.75 -32.39
CA GLY A 769 -5.75 -27.64 -33.32
C GLY A 769 -7.25 -27.36 -33.48
N GLY A 770 -8.13 -28.17 -32.88
CA GLY A 770 -9.58 -27.99 -32.95
C GLY A 770 -10.12 -26.91 -31.99
N ASN A 771 -11.43 -26.68 -32.04
CA ASN A 771 -12.12 -25.87 -31.04
C ASN A 771 -11.92 -26.49 -29.64
N ALA A 772 -11.41 -25.70 -28.70
CA ALA A 772 -11.16 -26.14 -27.33
C ALA A 772 -12.41 -26.03 -26.43
N VAL A 773 -13.46 -25.29 -26.81
CA VAL A 773 -14.69 -25.20 -26.01
C VAL A 773 -15.51 -26.48 -26.17
N ALA A 774 -15.59 -27.28 -25.11
CA ALA A 774 -16.32 -28.54 -25.05
C ALA A 774 -17.76 -28.38 -24.54
N GLY A 775 -18.08 -27.25 -23.90
CA GLY A 775 -19.42 -26.92 -23.42
C GLY A 775 -19.44 -25.63 -22.59
N ALA A 776 -20.62 -25.06 -22.36
CA ALA A 776 -20.77 -23.86 -21.53
C ALA A 776 -22.12 -23.85 -20.81
N ILE A 777 -22.09 -23.47 -19.53
CA ILE A 777 -23.26 -23.20 -18.70
C ILE A 777 -23.42 -21.68 -18.62
N LEU A 778 -24.60 -21.12 -18.90
CA LEU A 778 -24.91 -19.71 -18.64
C LEU A 778 -25.93 -19.62 -17.51
N HIS A 779 -25.75 -18.67 -16.58
CA HIS A 779 -26.62 -18.52 -15.42
C HIS A 779 -27.99 -17.91 -15.75
N GLY A 780 -28.08 -17.14 -16.84
CA GLY A 780 -29.32 -16.57 -17.37
C GLY A 780 -29.85 -15.36 -16.59
N GLY A 781 -30.62 -14.50 -17.27
CA GLY A 781 -31.12 -13.24 -16.68
C GLY A 781 -29.97 -12.32 -16.26
N ALA A 782 -30.18 -11.53 -15.21
CA ALA A 782 -29.16 -10.65 -14.64
C ALA A 782 -28.23 -11.36 -13.62
N ARG A 783 -28.16 -12.71 -13.63
CA ARG A 783 -27.46 -13.51 -12.61
C ARG A 783 -25.95 -13.56 -12.87
N VAL A 784 -25.15 -13.28 -11.84
CA VAL A 784 -23.68 -13.35 -11.88
C VAL A 784 -23.14 -14.40 -10.91
N GLY A 785 -22.06 -15.07 -11.30
CA GLY A 785 -21.31 -16.02 -10.48
C GLY A 785 -19.88 -15.57 -10.21
N GLY A 786 -18.95 -16.51 -10.29
CA GLY A 786 -17.51 -16.31 -10.12
C GLY A 786 -16.79 -17.64 -10.38
N GLU A 787 -15.71 -17.90 -9.65
CA GLU A 787 -15.06 -19.22 -9.70
C GLU A 787 -16.05 -20.36 -9.37
N ALA A 788 -15.88 -21.50 -10.03
CA ALA A 788 -16.54 -22.75 -9.70
C ALA A 788 -15.50 -23.78 -9.27
N TYR A 789 -15.84 -24.63 -8.30
CA TYR A 789 -14.96 -25.71 -7.85
C TYR A 789 -15.44 -27.06 -8.40
N PHE A 790 -14.51 -27.85 -8.94
CA PHE A 790 -14.77 -29.22 -9.38
C PHE A 790 -14.66 -30.21 -8.22
N VAL A 791 -15.76 -30.90 -7.88
CA VAL A 791 -15.80 -31.99 -6.91
C VAL A 791 -15.99 -33.32 -7.64
N ARG A 792 -15.02 -34.23 -7.57
CA ARG A 792 -15.11 -35.56 -8.18
C ARG A 792 -16.19 -36.41 -7.49
N LYS A 793 -16.98 -37.21 -8.24
CA LYS A 793 -17.92 -38.16 -7.63
C LYS A 793 -17.17 -39.33 -6.96
N PRO A 794 -17.65 -39.93 -5.86
CA PRO A 794 -16.92 -41.01 -5.18
C PRO A 794 -16.67 -42.26 -6.05
N ASP A 795 -17.57 -42.51 -6.99
CA ASP A 795 -17.61 -43.61 -7.97
C ASP A 795 -17.13 -43.20 -9.37
N ALA A 796 -16.59 -41.98 -9.52
CA ALA A 796 -16.28 -41.37 -10.79
C ALA A 796 -15.31 -42.18 -11.66
N THR A 797 -15.68 -42.39 -12.92
CA THR A 797 -14.88 -43.19 -13.88
C THR A 797 -14.17 -42.35 -14.94
N ALA A 798 -14.80 -41.29 -15.45
CA ALA A 798 -14.16 -40.34 -16.36
C ALA A 798 -13.37 -39.26 -15.60
N GLU A 799 -12.69 -38.37 -16.32
CA GLU A 799 -11.91 -37.27 -15.74
C GLU A 799 -12.83 -36.17 -15.18
N ASP A 800 -13.82 -35.81 -15.99
CA ASP A 800 -14.87 -34.81 -15.79
C ASP A 800 -16.11 -35.32 -15.04
N ASP A 801 -16.07 -36.57 -14.56
CA ASP A 801 -17.16 -37.17 -13.80
C ASP A 801 -17.20 -36.60 -12.36
N GLY A 802 -17.93 -35.50 -12.23
CA GLY A 802 -17.91 -34.64 -11.06
C GLY A 802 -19.07 -33.64 -11.05
N TRP A 803 -19.05 -32.77 -10.05
CA TRP A 803 -19.96 -31.64 -9.91
C TRP A 803 -19.17 -30.33 -9.96
N LEU A 804 -19.77 -29.30 -10.55
CA LEU A 804 -19.29 -27.91 -10.44
C LEU A 804 -20.13 -27.19 -9.40
N ILE A 805 -19.49 -26.61 -8.39
CA ILE A 805 -20.16 -25.83 -7.35
C ILE A 805 -19.71 -24.38 -7.44
N THR A 806 -20.68 -23.45 -7.45
CA THR A 806 -20.41 -22.02 -7.36
C THR A 806 -21.52 -21.30 -6.57
N LEU A 807 -21.30 -20.02 -6.29
CA LEU A 807 -22.27 -19.12 -5.66
C LEU A 807 -22.73 -18.11 -6.71
N VAL A 808 -24.03 -18.09 -7.00
CA VAL A 808 -24.66 -17.23 -7.99
C VAL A 808 -25.52 -16.19 -7.26
N THR A 809 -25.45 -14.93 -7.68
CA THR A 809 -26.27 -13.83 -7.17
C THR A 809 -27.09 -13.23 -8.32
N ASP A 810 -28.41 -13.22 -8.14
CA ASP A 810 -29.33 -12.50 -9.02
C ASP A 810 -29.25 -10.99 -8.73
N GLN A 811 -28.98 -10.16 -9.74
CA GLN A 811 -28.73 -8.73 -9.50
C GLN A 811 -30.00 -7.90 -9.29
N ASP A 812 -31.14 -8.34 -9.82
CA ASP A 812 -32.40 -7.60 -9.74
C ASP A 812 -33.08 -7.79 -8.37
N SER A 813 -33.03 -9.01 -7.84
CA SER A 813 -33.54 -9.36 -6.50
C SER A 813 -32.50 -9.27 -5.38
N LEU A 814 -31.20 -9.25 -5.73
CA LEU A 814 -30.06 -9.40 -4.81
C LEU A 814 -30.08 -10.70 -3.99
N GLN A 815 -30.86 -11.70 -4.39
CA GLN A 815 -30.87 -13.03 -3.78
C GLN A 815 -29.68 -13.86 -4.28
N SER A 816 -29.04 -14.60 -3.37
CA SER A 816 -27.93 -15.49 -3.69
C SER A 816 -28.28 -16.97 -3.49
N GLU A 817 -27.59 -17.82 -4.23
CA GLU A 817 -27.81 -19.26 -4.30
C GLU A 817 -26.47 -20.00 -4.36
N CYS A 818 -26.37 -21.15 -3.71
CA CYS A 818 -25.32 -22.13 -4.01
C CYS A 818 -25.86 -23.10 -5.06
N VAL A 819 -25.16 -23.21 -6.18
CA VAL A 819 -25.63 -23.97 -7.35
C VAL A 819 -24.67 -25.09 -7.67
N VAL A 820 -25.21 -26.29 -7.88
CA VAL A 820 -24.49 -27.51 -8.21
C VAL A 820 -24.88 -27.93 -9.63
N PHE A 821 -23.92 -28.02 -10.54
CA PHE A 821 -24.09 -28.54 -11.90
C PHE A 821 -23.35 -29.88 -12.07
N ASP A 822 -23.77 -30.70 -13.02
CA ASP A 822 -22.98 -31.87 -13.44
C ASP A 822 -21.87 -31.44 -14.42
N ALA A 823 -20.63 -31.80 -14.11
CA ALA A 823 -19.43 -31.32 -14.81
C ALA A 823 -19.17 -32.01 -16.15
N ALA A 824 -19.79 -33.17 -16.39
CA ALA A 824 -19.67 -33.92 -17.63
C ALA A 824 -20.58 -33.32 -18.71
N SER A 825 -21.87 -33.20 -18.41
CA SER A 825 -22.93 -32.78 -19.32
C SER A 825 -22.92 -31.30 -19.72
N MET A 826 -22.41 -30.41 -18.85
CA MET A 826 -22.48 -28.95 -19.03
C MET A 826 -23.91 -28.41 -19.27
N SER A 827 -24.92 -29.09 -18.72
CA SER A 827 -26.31 -28.64 -18.80
C SER A 827 -26.52 -27.35 -18.00
N SER A 828 -27.28 -26.40 -18.55
CA SER A 828 -27.74 -25.21 -17.82
C SER A 828 -28.80 -25.54 -16.76
N THR A 829 -29.43 -26.73 -16.83
CA THR A 829 -30.26 -27.26 -15.73
C THR A 829 -29.33 -27.75 -14.61
N PRO A 830 -29.40 -27.16 -13.40
CA PRO A 830 -28.57 -27.58 -12.28
C PRO A 830 -29.05 -28.91 -11.68
N VAL A 831 -28.13 -29.62 -11.02
CA VAL A 831 -28.42 -30.79 -10.18
C VAL A 831 -29.09 -30.35 -8.88
N ALA A 832 -28.68 -29.20 -8.32
CA ALA A 832 -29.32 -28.57 -7.17
C ALA A 832 -29.13 -27.04 -7.16
N ARG A 833 -30.12 -26.31 -6.65
CA ARG A 833 -30.00 -24.91 -6.20
C ARG A 833 -30.40 -24.80 -4.73
N VAL A 834 -29.55 -24.20 -3.92
CA VAL A 834 -29.78 -23.96 -2.48
C VAL A 834 -29.90 -22.47 -2.24
N ARG A 835 -31.00 -22.00 -1.64
CA ARG A 835 -31.20 -20.59 -1.30
C ARG A 835 -30.26 -20.18 -0.15
N MET A 836 -29.48 -19.11 -0.35
CA MET A 836 -28.65 -18.54 0.71
C MET A 836 -29.50 -17.64 1.63
N PRO A 837 -29.21 -17.59 2.95
CA PRO A 837 -30.03 -16.84 3.92
C PRO A 837 -29.84 -15.31 3.83
N GLN A 838 -28.86 -14.84 3.07
CA GLN A 838 -28.66 -13.43 2.72
C GLN A 838 -27.96 -13.31 1.35
N ARG A 839 -27.84 -12.09 0.81
CA ARG A 839 -26.95 -11.81 -0.33
C ARG A 839 -25.54 -12.26 0.02
N VAL A 840 -24.89 -12.97 -0.88
CA VAL A 840 -23.46 -13.21 -0.86
C VAL A 840 -22.83 -12.26 -1.89
N PRO A 841 -21.91 -11.36 -1.49
CA PRO A 841 -21.19 -10.51 -2.44
C PRO A 841 -20.39 -11.34 -3.45
N SER A 842 -19.99 -10.78 -4.59
CA SER A 842 -18.95 -11.40 -5.42
C SER A 842 -17.61 -11.42 -4.67
N GLY A 843 -16.74 -12.34 -5.06
CA GLY A 843 -15.47 -12.59 -4.39
C GLY A 843 -14.44 -13.17 -5.34
N PHE A 844 -13.48 -13.88 -4.78
CA PHE A 844 -12.37 -14.49 -5.51
C PHE A 844 -12.44 -16.02 -5.34
N HIS A 845 -11.34 -16.66 -4.95
CA HIS A 845 -11.21 -18.11 -5.06
C HIS A 845 -11.96 -18.90 -3.98
N CYS A 846 -12.23 -20.14 -4.34
CA CYS A 846 -12.97 -21.11 -3.57
C CYS A 846 -12.24 -22.45 -3.47
N THR A 847 -12.69 -23.28 -2.54
CA THR A 847 -12.18 -24.63 -2.34
C THR A 847 -13.29 -25.53 -1.82
N PHE A 848 -13.15 -26.84 -1.98
CA PHE A 848 -14.04 -27.81 -1.35
C PHE A 848 -13.25 -28.68 -0.37
N VAL A 849 -13.52 -28.51 0.93
CA VAL A 849 -12.93 -29.32 1.98
C VAL A 849 -13.79 -30.58 2.13
N THR A 850 -13.27 -31.76 1.76
CA THR A 850 -14.06 -33.01 1.77
C THR A 850 -14.44 -33.44 3.19
N ALA A 851 -15.39 -34.37 3.34
CA ALA A 851 -15.76 -34.94 4.63
C ALA A 851 -14.56 -35.55 5.37
N GLU A 852 -13.63 -36.17 4.65
CA GLU A 852 -12.40 -36.77 5.15
C GLU A 852 -11.42 -35.69 5.62
N GLN A 853 -11.26 -34.61 4.85
CA GLN A 853 -10.43 -33.46 5.22
C GLN A 853 -11.00 -32.71 6.44
N LEU A 854 -12.33 -32.59 6.54
CA LEU A 854 -13.02 -32.04 7.71
C LEU A 854 -12.82 -32.91 8.97
N ALA A 855 -12.73 -34.23 8.81
CA ALA A 855 -12.47 -35.16 9.90
C ALA A 855 -10.98 -35.20 10.32
N ALA A 856 -10.06 -35.07 9.35
CA ALA A 856 -8.62 -34.98 9.58
C ALA A 856 -8.12 -33.57 9.95
N GLN A 857 -9.05 -32.61 10.09
CA GLN A 857 -8.74 -31.21 10.37
C GLN A 857 -8.13 -31.01 11.76
N ILE A 858 -7.02 -30.30 11.83
CA ILE A 858 -6.34 -29.87 13.07
C ILE A 858 -6.42 -28.34 13.24
N ALA A 859 -6.19 -27.87 14.47
CA ALA A 859 -6.04 -26.45 14.78
C ALA A 859 -4.65 -25.93 14.34
#